data_AF-A0A9W9NE42-F1
#
_entry.id   AF-A0A9W9NE42-F1
#
_cell.length_a   1.000
_cell.length_b   1.000
_cell.length_c   1.000
_cell.angle_alpha   90.00
_cell.angle_beta   90.00
_cell.angle_gamma   90.00
#
_symmetry.space_group_name_H-M   'P 1'
#
loop_
_entity.id
_entity.type
_entity.pdbx_description
1 polymer ?
#
loop_
_entity_poly.entity_id
_entity_poly.type
_entity_poly.pdbx_seq_one_letter_code
_entity_poly.pdbx_strand_id
1 'polypeptide(L)'
;MPRFDVYCVICGAPHSVRWFCPEGWVTEEDLPFLSQMSWLGNTSRILGENHHASSTNKVFISGPATYVDAGVFKVEPGTDPNFPTENQVQYRNGRARIKVFDYERSIDFAIPIHEPCYQLLKKVLIQWGLQRTAHDVDNGILYKTLMKFADEASDDRTRLTRMNYGENSGEFDAVLSRSADSEHILLNPMESSKLVEYFQQPLLPMRDQQNRYPPRTGSEDFSGCGDPFANLAPELLFLIMIRLPVVSLEALRHASPAAARLDLDSGFWKQKVRHNMPWIFDLPEEANDRPGHKIDWLRVYTDLENASELDGEGAYIGVLKNRRRIWETCEDIAGAFEKLQKENSNHKNREKDSIVENAVTSLMQPFARPLPACLETVSLPFVKNISDIQQNLPLLSFFWSKEGILSGLGRCDNLEKEKRPEQTIGHEDRFDVRDDVKIKHGDWIAGFVLSFRDEYKGEGTVEKEIVGVKIHFLSGMSHQLGNPTPILKIFHARDNLLLVGIMAQLTMEGQIVSLSLLQAPASNLCPHSEELGRRQSQILYAHSNIGSKMWKNELPPQDIIAGEVSLVQFTPSLPVPTDPVAMEALVFGKDESELAAITEIIGDTQLQGIKIRYSDRPPKSIGPHSGSLLDSQPQSIKIDGQGGERIIALEGVFGIEWLNALRFVTNRNRSLVLGHNHIAMQNKLYPPGEGMVLRGVYGAWAETMYEEVLFEAVGGLFSLASPQFPSLDVHEPEVLGFGLDG
;
A
#
# COMPACT_ATOMS: atom_id res chain seq x y z
N MET A 1 11.28 0.62 28.34
CA MET A 1 11.01 1.32 27.06
C MET A 1 10.04 0.47 26.27
N PRO A 2 8.94 1.01 25.71
CA PRO A 2 8.03 0.23 24.88
C PRO A 2 8.78 -0.28 23.64
N ARG A 3 8.49 -1.54 23.29
CA ARG A 3 9.11 -2.34 22.25
C ARG A 3 8.62 -1.86 20.88
N PHE A 4 9.53 -1.42 20.01
CA PHE A 4 9.21 -1.07 18.62
C PHE A 4 9.90 -2.01 17.62
N ASP A 5 10.27 -3.21 18.06
CA ASP A 5 10.81 -4.22 17.17
C ASP A 5 9.75 -4.65 16.16
N VAL A 6 10.16 -4.84 14.91
CA VAL A 6 9.30 -5.29 13.82
C VAL A 6 9.83 -6.62 13.30
N TYR A 7 8.90 -7.50 12.94
CA TYR A 7 9.21 -8.88 12.61
C TYR A 7 8.98 -9.16 11.13
N CYS A 8 9.78 -10.06 10.59
CA CYS A 8 9.63 -10.53 9.22
C CYS A 8 8.32 -11.27 9.06
N VAL A 9 7.55 -10.89 8.03
CA VAL A 9 6.21 -11.46 7.83
C VAL A 9 6.20 -12.94 7.43
N ILE A 10 7.36 -13.51 7.08
CA ILE A 10 7.51 -14.93 6.73
C ILE A 10 8.03 -15.75 7.92
N CYS A 11 9.12 -15.34 8.57
CA CYS A 11 9.75 -16.16 9.60
C CYS A 11 9.44 -15.71 11.04
N GLY A 12 8.80 -14.56 11.24
CA GLY A 12 8.54 -13.99 12.56
C GLY A 12 9.77 -13.55 13.34
N ALA A 13 10.98 -13.62 12.76
CA ALA A 13 12.21 -13.17 13.41
C ALA A 13 12.36 -11.64 13.27
N PRO A 14 13.03 -10.97 14.23
CA PRO A 14 13.15 -9.51 14.22
C PRO A 14 14.11 -8.99 13.14
N HIS A 15 13.87 -7.76 12.68
CA HIS A 15 14.76 -7.05 11.76
C HIS A 15 15.90 -6.27 12.44
N SER A 16 15.94 -6.33 13.77
CA SER A 16 16.98 -5.74 14.59
C SER A 16 17.29 -6.69 15.74
N VAL A 17 18.57 -6.89 16.06
CA VAL A 17 18.98 -7.68 17.22
C VAL A 17 19.69 -6.74 18.16
N ARG A 18 19.03 -6.36 19.26
CA ARG A 18 19.64 -5.59 20.36
C ARG A 18 19.87 -6.54 21.54
N TRP A 19 21.12 -6.70 21.96
CA TRP A 19 21.47 -7.53 23.12
C TRP A 19 21.48 -6.69 24.40
N PHE A 20 20.76 -7.16 25.41
CA PHE A 20 20.86 -6.67 26.78
C PHE A 20 21.35 -7.82 27.67
N CYS A 21 22.55 -7.70 28.23
CA CYS A 21 23.00 -8.60 29.30
C CYS A 21 22.69 -7.92 30.65
N PRO A 22 22.30 -8.65 31.70
CA PRO A 22 22.08 -8.08 33.03
C PRO A 22 23.26 -7.26 33.57
N GLU A 23 24.46 -7.48 33.04
CA GLU A 23 25.72 -6.85 33.46
C GLU A 23 26.17 -5.68 32.57
N GLY A 24 25.43 -5.36 31.50
CA GLY A 24 25.73 -4.23 30.60
C GLY A 24 25.49 -4.51 29.11
N TRP A 25 25.88 -3.55 28.27
CA TRP A 25 25.89 -3.71 26.80
C TRP A 25 27.02 -4.66 26.41
N VAL A 26 26.68 -5.74 25.70
CA VAL A 26 27.67 -6.69 25.15
C VAL A 26 28.18 -6.14 23.83
N THR A 27 29.49 -6.15 23.62
CA THR A 27 30.10 -5.66 22.37
C THR A 27 30.20 -6.78 21.33
N GLU A 28 30.35 -6.42 20.05
CA GLU A 28 30.48 -7.36 18.92
C GLU A 28 31.65 -8.37 19.10
N GLU A 29 32.65 -8.01 19.92
CA GLU A 29 33.82 -8.83 20.22
C GLU A 29 33.52 -10.01 21.17
N ASP A 30 32.39 -9.99 21.87
CA ASP A 30 32.08 -10.95 22.94
C ASP A 30 31.33 -12.21 22.46
N LEU A 31 30.90 -12.30 21.18
CA LEU A 31 30.01 -13.38 20.70
C LEU A 31 30.32 -13.87 19.27
N PRO A 32 30.98 -15.04 19.10
CA PRO A 32 31.19 -15.71 17.80
C PRO A 32 29.89 -16.00 17.01
N PHE A 33 28.75 -16.03 17.71
CA PHE A 33 27.42 -16.32 17.18
C PHE A 33 26.81 -15.16 16.37
N LEU A 34 27.28 -13.92 16.55
CA LEU A 34 26.74 -12.74 15.85
C LEU A 34 26.91 -12.81 14.33
N SER A 35 27.98 -13.45 13.85
CA SER A 35 28.22 -13.67 12.42
C SER A 35 27.06 -14.42 11.74
N GLN A 36 26.49 -15.43 12.43
CA GLN A 36 25.37 -16.25 11.94
C GLN A 36 24.02 -15.55 11.99
N MET A 37 23.93 -14.40 12.67
CA MET A 37 22.71 -13.62 12.88
C MET A 37 22.70 -12.30 12.10
N SER A 38 23.83 -11.95 11.49
CA SER A 38 24.01 -10.69 10.76
C SER A 38 22.97 -10.53 9.63
N TRP A 39 22.45 -11.63 9.10
CA TRP A 39 21.38 -11.63 8.11
C TRP A 39 20.09 -10.96 8.61
N LEU A 40 19.76 -11.06 9.90
CA LEU A 40 18.53 -10.50 10.48
C LEU A 40 18.44 -8.98 10.31
N GLY A 41 19.57 -8.27 10.43
CA GLY A 41 19.63 -6.82 10.26
C GLY A 41 20.00 -6.35 8.85
N ASN A 42 20.78 -7.14 8.11
CA ASN A 42 21.42 -6.70 6.87
C ASN A 42 20.78 -7.20 5.58
N THR A 43 19.82 -8.14 5.67
CA THR A 43 19.21 -8.76 4.48
C THR A 43 17.73 -8.40 4.31
N SER A 44 17.28 -7.30 4.91
CA SER A 44 15.86 -6.92 4.82
C SER A 44 15.49 -6.40 3.42
N ARG A 45 14.24 -6.62 3.07
CA ARG A 45 13.53 -6.11 1.89
C ARG A 45 12.16 -5.62 2.35
N ILE A 46 11.61 -4.65 1.64
CA ILE A 46 10.29 -4.10 1.90
C ILE A 46 9.39 -4.40 0.70
N LEU A 47 8.24 -5.00 0.97
CA LEU A 47 7.17 -5.20 0.01
C LEU A 47 6.04 -4.24 0.39
N GLY A 48 5.54 -3.45 -0.57
CA GLY A 48 4.48 -2.49 -0.30
C GLY A 48 3.75 -2.08 -1.57
N GLU A 49 2.68 -1.30 -1.43
CA GLU A 49 1.91 -0.76 -2.55
C GLU A 49 2.16 0.73 -2.68
N ASN A 50 2.67 1.21 -3.82
CA ASN A 50 2.84 2.65 -4.10
C ASN A 50 1.59 3.21 -4.79
N HIS A 51 0.73 3.90 -4.04
CA HIS A 51 -0.50 4.45 -4.60
C HIS A 51 -0.28 5.46 -5.74
N HIS A 52 0.89 6.10 -5.78
CA HIS A 52 1.28 7.05 -6.83
C HIS A 52 1.82 6.41 -8.12
N ALA A 53 2.12 5.11 -8.12
CA ALA A 53 2.60 4.41 -9.32
C ALA A 53 1.55 4.48 -10.43
N SER A 54 1.97 4.68 -11.69
CA SER A 54 1.07 4.81 -12.84
C SER A 54 0.58 3.48 -13.42
N SER A 55 1.14 2.36 -12.95
CA SER A 55 0.75 1.02 -13.33
C SER A 55 -0.60 0.62 -12.74
N THR A 56 -1.21 -0.44 -13.29
CA THR A 56 -2.40 -1.08 -12.72
C THR A 56 -2.03 -1.92 -11.50
N ASN A 57 -0.89 -2.63 -11.54
CA ASN A 57 -0.29 -3.24 -10.36
C ASN A 57 0.68 -2.24 -9.70
N LYS A 58 0.27 -1.68 -8.57
CA LYS A 58 0.99 -0.65 -7.82
C LYS A 58 1.97 -1.20 -6.78
N VAL A 59 2.09 -2.53 -6.66
CA VAL A 59 2.98 -3.17 -5.69
C VAL A 59 4.44 -3.06 -6.13
N PHE A 60 5.35 -2.84 -5.18
CA PHE A 60 6.78 -2.82 -5.36
C PHE A 60 7.49 -3.75 -4.38
N ILE A 61 8.64 -4.29 -4.77
CA ILE A 61 9.63 -4.85 -3.85
C ILE A 61 10.91 -3.99 -3.86
N SER A 62 11.39 -3.61 -2.69
CA SER A 62 12.55 -2.74 -2.57
C SER A 62 13.88 -3.44 -2.85
N GLY A 63 14.95 -2.66 -3.01
CA GLY A 63 16.32 -3.13 -2.79
C GLY A 63 16.63 -3.37 -1.30
N PRO A 64 17.92 -3.48 -0.94
CA PRO A 64 18.36 -3.63 0.45
C PRO A 64 17.80 -2.60 1.41
N ALA A 65 17.30 -3.09 2.54
CA ALA A 65 16.77 -2.30 3.62
C ALA A 65 17.49 -2.59 4.94
N THR A 66 17.68 -1.54 5.73
CA THR A 66 18.26 -1.61 7.08
C THR A 66 17.30 -0.98 8.07
N TYR A 67 16.92 -1.73 9.10
CA TYR A 67 16.09 -1.21 10.18
C TYR A 67 16.83 -0.11 10.95
N VAL A 68 16.11 0.92 11.38
CA VAL A 68 16.65 2.02 12.17
C VAL A 68 16.03 2.03 13.56
N ASP A 69 14.77 2.45 13.65
CA ASP A 69 13.99 2.53 14.89
C ASP A 69 12.51 2.78 14.55
N ALA A 70 11.61 2.51 15.49
CA ALA A 70 10.18 2.84 15.41
C ALA A 70 9.49 2.34 14.13
N GLY A 71 9.86 1.14 13.67
CA GLY A 71 9.34 0.55 12.43
C GLY A 71 9.88 1.18 11.14
N VAL A 72 10.86 2.08 11.22
CA VAL A 72 11.42 2.78 10.04
C VAL A 72 12.64 2.05 9.49
N PHE A 73 12.66 1.85 8.18
CA PHE A 73 13.76 1.31 7.42
C PHE A 73 14.40 2.39 6.54
N LYS A 74 15.72 2.31 6.38
CA LYS A 74 16.45 2.96 5.28
C LYS A 74 16.52 1.98 4.13
N VAL A 75 15.98 2.36 2.98
CA VAL A 75 15.70 1.44 1.88
C VAL A 75 16.37 1.93 0.60
N GLU A 76 17.08 1.05 -0.07
CA GLU A 76 17.58 1.28 -1.42
C GLU A 76 16.44 1.03 -2.43
N PRO A 77 16.23 1.91 -3.43
CA PRO A 77 15.11 1.79 -4.36
C PRO A 77 15.03 0.46 -5.12
N GLY A 78 16.17 -0.18 -5.42
CA GLY A 78 16.22 -1.39 -6.22
C GLY A 78 15.92 -1.11 -7.70
N THR A 79 15.32 -2.09 -8.40
CA THR A 79 15.03 -2.03 -9.85
C THR A 79 13.53 -1.96 -10.16
N ASP A 80 12.68 -1.98 -9.13
CA ASP A 80 11.22 -1.99 -9.31
C ASP A 80 10.72 -0.60 -9.73
N PRO A 81 10.05 -0.45 -10.89
CA PRO A 81 9.60 0.86 -11.38
C PRO A 81 8.49 1.48 -10.50
N ASN A 82 7.82 0.68 -9.66
CA ASN A 82 6.80 1.16 -8.76
C ASN A 82 7.36 1.67 -7.42
N PHE A 83 8.68 1.58 -7.20
CA PHE A 83 9.27 2.06 -5.96
C PHE A 83 9.05 3.58 -5.77
N PRO A 84 8.68 4.06 -4.57
CA PRO A 84 8.40 5.47 -4.33
C PRO A 84 9.57 6.40 -4.67
N THR A 85 9.30 7.57 -5.25
CA THR A 85 10.32 8.57 -5.66
C THR A 85 10.61 9.60 -4.57
N GLU A 86 11.63 10.45 -4.75
CA GLU A 86 12.01 11.50 -3.79
C GLU A 86 10.91 12.53 -3.50
N ASN A 87 9.98 12.69 -4.44
CA ASN A 87 8.82 13.57 -4.27
C ASN A 87 7.69 12.89 -3.47
N GLN A 88 7.77 11.58 -3.26
CA GLN A 88 6.74 10.77 -2.60
C GLN A 88 7.15 10.39 -1.18
N VAL A 89 8.43 10.11 -0.93
CA VAL A 89 8.94 9.74 0.40
C VAL A 89 10.22 10.48 0.71
N GLN A 90 10.58 10.55 2.00
CA GLN A 90 11.81 11.22 2.41
C GLN A 90 13.04 10.39 2.00
N TYR A 91 13.95 11.01 1.25
CA TYR A 91 15.25 10.44 0.92
C TYR A 91 16.37 11.04 1.77
N ARG A 92 17.38 10.23 2.09
CA ARG A 92 18.64 10.67 2.68
C ARG A 92 19.79 9.83 2.15
N ASN A 93 20.78 10.47 1.55
CA ASN A 93 21.95 9.81 0.96
C ASN A 93 21.56 8.71 -0.06
N GLY A 94 20.59 8.98 -0.93
CA GLY A 94 20.12 8.03 -1.94
C GLY A 94 19.27 6.86 -1.42
N ARG A 95 18.90 6.86 -0.13
CA ARG A 95 18.02 5.85 0.47
C ARG A 95 16.70 6.47 0.93
N ALA A 96 15.60 5.82 0.60
CA ALA A 96 14.27 6.18 1.06
C ALA A 96 14.08 5.78 2.53
N ARG A 97 13.21 6.50 3.24
CA ARG A 97 12.78 6.16 4.60
C ARG A 97 11.35 5.66 4.56
N ILE A 98 11.17 4.37 4.78
CA ILE A 98 9.85 3.70 4.73
C ILE A 98 9.53 3.17 6.11
N LYS A 99 8.32 3.47 6.59
CA LYS A 99 7.79 2.92 7.83
C LYS A 99 6.88 1.73 7.51
N VAL A 100 7.11 0.61 8.18
CA VAL A 100 6.32 -0.62 7.98
C VAL A 100 5.22 -0.77 9.03
N PHE A 101 4.22 -1.61 8.74
CA PHE A 101 3.06 -1.86 9.59
C PHE A 101 2.30 -0.60 10.01
N ASP A 102 2.36 0.45 9.18
CA ASP A 102 1.72 1.73 9.45
C ASP A 102 0.37 1.82 8.75
N TYR A 103 -0.66 1.30 9.42
CA TYR A 103 -2.07 1.32 8.97
C TYR A 103 -2.70 2.71 9.01
N GLU A 104 -2.15 3.65 9.78
CA GLU A 104 -2.77 4.94 10.07
C GLU A 104 -2.22 6.09 9.23
N ARG A 105 -0.90 6.09 8.97
CA ARG A 105 -0.17 7.30 8.57
C ARG A 105 0.54 7.19 7.23
N SER A 106 0.80 5.98 6.73
CA SER A 106 1.54 5.81 5.49
C SER A 106 0.62 5.87 4.27
N ILE A 107 1.13 6.47 3.18
CA ILE A 107 0.46 6.44 1.87
C ILE A 107 0.43 5.00 1.32
N ASP A 108 1.32 4.13 1.80
CA ASP A 108 1.67 2.84 1.22
C ASP A 108 1.91 1.84 2.37
N PHE A 109 0.93 0.98 2.69
CA PHE A 109 1.17 -0.06 3.70
C PHE A 109 2.31 -0.96 3.23
N ALA A 110 3.34 -1.08 4.07
CA ALA A 110 4.57 -1.76 3.73
C ALA A 110 4.89 -2.81 4.80
N ILE A 111 5.40 -3.95 4.35
CA ILE A 111 5.74 -5.10 5.19
C ILE A 111 7.20 -5.52 4.98
N PRO A 112 7.93 -5.83 6.05
CA PRO A 112 9.33 -6.20 5.95
C PRO A 112 9.49 -7.74 5.81
N ILE A 113 10.44 -8.13 4.97
CA ILE A 113 10.78 -9.54 4.70
C ILE A 113 12.31 -9.68 4.71
N HIS A 114 12.85 -10.74 5.29
CA HIS A 114 14.26 -11.08 5.08
C HIS A 114 14.47 -11.75 3.72
N GLU A 115 15.50 -11.34 2.99
CA GLU A 115 15.85 -11.91 1.68
C GLU A 115 15.99 -13.45 1.72
N PRO A 116 16.68 -14.08 2.71
CA PRO A 116 16.69 -15.54 2.83
C PRO A 116 15.30 -16.18 2.91
N CYS A 117 14.35 -15.55 3.62
CA CYS A 117 12.98 -16.04 3.75
C CYS A 117 12.19 -15.90 2.44
N TYR A 118 12.39 -14.79 1.71
CA TYR A 118 11.80 -14.59 0.40
C TYR A 118 12.32 -15.62 -0.63
N GLN A 119 13.61 -15.95 -0.57
CA GLN A 119 14.19 -17.00 -1.40
C GLN A 119 13.67 -18.40 -1.06
N LEU A 120 13.41 -18.67 0.23
CA LEU A 120 12.78 -19.93 0.65
C LEU A 120 11.34 -20.02 0.12
N LEU A 121 10.55 -18.94 0.25
CA LEU A 121 9.19 -18.88 -0.30
C LEU A 121 9.16 -19.15 -1.81
N LYS A 122 10.08 -18.56 -2.57
CA LYS A 122 10.23 -18.84 -4.02
C LYS A 122 10.40 -20.32 -4.31
N LYS A 123 11.18 -21.04 -3.51
CA LYS A 123 11.37 -22.49 -3.65
C LYS A 123 10.10 -23.27 -3.37
N VAL A 124 9.35 -22.90 -2.32
CA VAL A 124 8.04 -23.51 -2.02
C VAL A 124 7.06 -23.31 -3.18
N LEU A 125 6.96 -22.09 -3.72
CA LEU A 125 6.06 -21.79 -4.85
C LEU A 125 6.40 -22.58 -6.11
N ILE A 126 7.70 -22.80 -6.40
CA ILE A 126 8.15 -23.65 -7.51
C ILE A 126 7.76 -25.12 -7.26
N GLN A 127 7.97 -25.61 -6.03
CA GLN A 127 7.65 -27.00 -5.69
C GLN A 127 6.15 -27.28 -5.80
N TRP A 128 5.30 -26.33 -5.39
CA TRP A 128 3.85 -26.42 -5.56
C TRP A 128 3.40 -26.31 -7.03
N GLY A 129 4.32 -26.05 -7.96
CA GLY A 129 4.02 -25.89 -9.38
C GLY A 129 3.30 -24.56 -9.70
N LEU A 130 3.27 -23.62 -8.76
CA LEU A 130 2.64 -22.31 -8.92
C LEU A 130 3.51 -21.33 -9.71
N GLN A 131 4.82 -21.62 -9.76
CA GLN A 131 5.82 -20.83 -10.48
C GLN A 131 6.78 -21.74 -11.24
N ARG A 132 7.23 -21.28 -12.41
CA ARG A 132 8.21 -22.01 -13.23
C ARG A 132 9.65 -21.71 -12.82
N THR A 133 9.92 -20.45 -12.49
CA THR A 133 11.25 -20.00 -12.07
C THR A 133 11.18 -19.10 -10.84
N ALA A 134 12.31 -18.94 -10.15
CA ALA A 134 12.40 -18.07 -8.96
C ALA A 134 12.28 -16.57 -9.28
N HIS A 135 12.33 -16.19 -10.56
CA HIS A 135 12.23 -14.80 -11.01
C HIS A 135 10.78 -14.38 -11.37
N ASP A 136 9.84 -15.33 -11.45
CA ASP A 136 8.50 -15.10 -11.98
C ASP A 136 7.44 -14.83 -10.89
N VAL A 137 7.83 -14.63 -9.62
CA VAL A 137 6.87 -14.39 -8.54
C VAL A 137 6.13 -13.08 -8.77
N ASP A 138 4.81 -13.18 -8.97
CA ASP A 138 3.92 -12.02 -9.05
C ASP A 138 3.80 -11.38 -7.65
N ASN A 139 4.61 -10.35 -7.39
CA ASN A 139 4.65 -9.65 -6.12
C ASN A 139 3.30 -8.99 -5.77
N GLY A 140 2.47 -8.66 -6.77
CA GLY A 140 1.14 -8.12 -6.55
C GLY A 140 0.20 -9.16 -5.92
N ILE A 141 0.24 -10.39 -6.41
CA ILE A 141 -0.49 -11.52 -5.80
C ILE A 141 0.09 -11.82 -4.42
N LEU A 142 1.42 -11.86 -4.28
CA LEU A 142 2.07 -12.15 -3.00
C LEU A 142 1.69 -11.14 -1.92
N TYR A 143 1.73 -9.84 -2.24
CA TYR A 143 1.33 -8.80 -1.30
C TYR A 143 -0.11 -9.00 -0.85
N LYS A 144 -1.06 -9.18 -1.79
CA LYS A 144 -2.46 -9.50 -1.47
C LYS A 144 -2.62 -10.77 -0.64
N THR A 145 -1.80 -11.80 -0.89
CA THR A 145 -1.78 -13.02 -0.07
C THR A 145 -1.39 -12.71 1.36
N LEU A 146 -0.30 -11.97 1.57
CA LEU A 146 0.20 -11.61 2.90
C LEU A 146 -0.80 -10.73 3.66
N MET A 147 -1.48 -9.81 2.96
CA MET A 147 -2.51 -8.96 3.56
C MET A 147 -3.70 -9.74 4.13
N LYS A 148 -4.00 -10.96 3.65
CA LYS A 148 -5.05 -11.80 4.25
C LYS A 148 -4.72 -12.26 5.68
N PHE A 149 -3.43 -12.25 6.04
CA PHE A 149 -2.96 -12.62 7.36
C PHE A 149 -2.81 -11.43 8.32
N ALA A 150 -3.06 -10.20 7.84
CA ALA A 150 -3.15 -9.03 8.70
C ALA A 150 -4.48 -9.04 9.48
N ASP A 151 -4.44 -8.54 10.72
CA ASP A 151 -5.63 -8.28 11.53
C ASP A 151 -5.62 -6.83 12.01
N GLU A 152 -6.47 -6.01 11.43
CA GLU A 152 -6.54 -4.57 11.72
C GLU A 152 -7.05 -4.28 13.13
N ALA A 153 -7.89 -5.16 13.66
CA ALA A 153 -8.42 -5.07 15.02
C ALA A 153 -7.37 -5.40 16.08
N SER A 154 -6.18 -5.86 15.67
CA SER A 154 -5.10 -6.14 16.58
C SER A 154 -4.29 -4.89 16.87
N ASP A 155 -4.06 -4.61 18.15
CA ASP A 155 -3.03 -3.66 18.61
C ASP A 155 -1.60 -4.12 18.22
N ASP A 156 -1.49 -5.39 17.83
CA ASP A 156 -0.40 -6.13 17.19
C ASP A 156 0.24 -5.48 15.94
N ARG A 157 0.89 -4.30 16.02
CA ARG A 157 1.44 -3.62 14.81
C ARG A 157 2.90 -3.95 14.46
N THR A 158 3.38 -5.12 14.87
CA THR A 158 4.78 -5.52 14.62
C THR A 158 4.93 -6.71 13.68
N ARG A 159 3.82 -7.41 13.37
CA ARG A 159 3.77 -8.65 12.57
C ARG A 159 2.38 -8.89 11.98
N LEU A 160 2.26 -9.96 11.17
CA LEU A 160 0.95 -10.45 10.72
C LEU A 160 0.39 -11.43 11.76
N THR A 161 -0.60 -10.99 12.53
CA THR A 161 -1.09 -11.70 13.72
C THR A 161 -1.90 -12.96 13.43
N ARG A 162 -2.43 -13.13 12.21
CA ARG A 162 -3.11 -14.38 11.79
C ARG A 162 -2.13 -15.41 11.23
N MET A 163 -0.85 -15.06 11.09
CA MET A 163 0.17 -15.98 10.61
C MET A 163 0.67 -16.87 11.75
N ASN A 164 0.78 -18.17 11.49
CA ASN A 164 1.40 -19.10 12.43
C ASN A 164 2.91 -19.17 12.17
N TYR A 165 3.69 -18.51 13.03
CA TYR A 165 5.16 -18.55 12.98
C TYR A 165 5.76 -19.73 13.77
N GLY A 166 4.95 -20.64 14.30
CA GLY A 166 5.37 -21.80 15.10
C GLY A 166 5.27 -21.59 16.62
N GLU A 167 5.32 -22.70 17.36
CA GLU A 167 5.42 -22.74 18.82
C GLU A 167 6.66 -21.95 19.28
N ASN A 168 6.53 -21.03 20.23
CA ASN A 168 7.52 -20.03 20.70
C ASN A 168 7.54 -18.66 19.99
N SER A 169 6.68 -18.44 18.99
CA SER A 169 6.58 -17.11 18.36
C SER A 169 5.98 -16.00 19.25
N GLY A 170 5.34 -16.37 20.37
CA GLY A 170 4.88 -15.43 21.39
C GLY A 170 6.01 -14.89 22.29
N GLU A 171 7.18 -15.55 22.31
CA GLU A 171 8.29 -15.18 23.21
C GLU A 171 9.25 -14.14 22.64
N PHE A 172 9.09 -13.76 21.36
CA PHE A 172 9.95 -12.74 20.71
C PHE A 172 9.93 -11.39 21.42
N ASP A 173 8.83 -11.10 22.13
CA ASP A 173 8.61 -9.87 22.86
C ASP A 173 9.55 -9.73 24.08
N ALA A 174 9.92 -10.81 24.75
CA ALA A 174 10.83 -10.75 25.88
C ALA A 174 12.26 -10.95 25.38
N VAL A 175 13.04 -9.86 25.30
CA VAL A 175 14.54 -9.82 25.23
C VAL A 175 15.09 -11.22 25.19
N LEU A 176 15.33 -11.79 23.99
CA LEU A 176 15.67 -13.20 23.74
C LEU A 176 16.37 -13.82 24.95
N SER A 177 15.57 -14.34 25.89
CA SER A 177 16.13 -14.93 27.09
C SER A 177 16.76 -16.22 26.59
N ARG A 178 18.02 -16.48 26.94
CA ARG A 178 18.80 -17.66 26.51
C ARG A 178 18.14 -18.98 26.95
N SER A 179 16.96 -19.31 26.44
CA SER A 179 16.46 -20.67 26.41
C SER A 179 17.13 -21.34 25.23
N ALA A 180 17.89 -22.41 25.50
CA ALA A 180 18.55 -23.21 24.47
C ALA A 180 17.57 -23.72 23.40
N ASP A 181 16.28 -23.75 23.73
CA ASP A 181 15.20 -24.27 22.90
C ASP A 181 14.76 -23.30 21.79
N SER A 182 15.11 -21.99 21.86
CA SER A 182 14.67 -20.97 20.89
C SER A 182 15.77 -20.42 19.97
N GLU A 183 17.05 -20.74 20.21
CA GLU A 183 18.18 -20.19 19.43
C GLU A 183 18.14 -20.54 17.95
N HIS A 184 17.53 -21.69 17.61
CA HIS A 184 17.42 -22.16 16.23
C HIS A 184 16.69 -21.15 15.33
N ILE A 185 15.73 -20.38 15.87
CA ILE A 185 14.93 -19.39 15.13
C ILE A 185 15.81 -18.28 14.49
N LEU A 186 16.97 -18.01 15.08
CA LEU A 186 17.86 -16.92 14.69
C LEU A 186 18.88 -17.34 13.62
N LEU A 187 18.96 -18.64 13.30
CA LEU A 187 19.88 -19.19 12.32
C LEU A 187 19.40 -18.90 10.89
N ASN A 188 20.32 -18.49 10.01
CA ASN A 188 20.01 -18.23 8.60
C ASN A 188 19.45 -19.51 7.95
N PRO A 189 18.19 -19.54 7.46
CA PRO A 189 17.60 -20.75 6.90
C PRO A 189 18.28 -21.18 5.59
N MET A 190 18.98 -20.30 4.89
CA MET A 190 19.62 -20.59 3.61
C MET A 190 21.06 -21.08 3.74
N GLU A 191 21.77 -20.71 4.82
CA GLU A 191 23.21 -20.95 4.96
C GLU A 191 23.52 -21.86 6.14
N SER A 192 24.28 -22.92 5.92
CA SER A 192 24.78 -23.77 6.99
C SER A 192 26.04 -24.51 6.61
N SER A 193 27.16 -24.11 7.21
CA SER A 193 28.42 -24.85 7.08
C SER A 193 28.29 -26.29 7.56
N LYS A 194 27.56 -26.53 8.67
CA LYS A 194 27.33 -27.87 9.22
C LYS A 194 26.53 -28.78 8.28
N LEU A 195 25.54 -28.23 7.56
CA LEU A 195 24.79 -28.99 6.56
C LEU A 195 25.66 -29.32 5.34
N VAL A 196 26.48 -28.36 4.90
CA VAL A 196 27.45 -28.57 3.81
C VAL A 196 28.48 -29.63 4.21
N GLU A 197 29.01 -29.56 5.43
CA GLU A 197 29.92 -30.57 6.00
C GLU A 197 29.24 -31.94 6.05
N TYR A 198 27.98 -32.01 6.48
CA TYR A 198 27.21 -33.25 6.50
C TYR A 198 27.08 -33.87 5.10
N PHE A 199 26.83 -33.07 4.07
CA PHE A 199 26.79 -33.53 2.67
C PHE A 199 28.17 -33.94 2.12
N GLN A 200 29.25 -33.34 2.63
CA GLN A 200 30.63 -33.61 2.19
C GLN A 200 31.29 -34.77 2.92
N GLN A 201 30.83 -35.10 4.13
CA GLN A 201 31.26 -36.31 4.83
C GLN A 201 30.93 -37.53 3.96
N PRO A 202 31.80 -38.56 3.93
CA PRO A 202 31.45 -39.81 3.28
C PRO A 202 30.26 -40.39 4.04
N LEU A 203 29.04 -40.12 3.54
CA LEU A 203 27.81 -40.76 3.99
C LEU A 203 28.13 -42.24 4.13
N LEU A 204 28.10 -42.73 5.36
CA LEU A 204 28.85 -43.94 5.74
C LEU A 204 28.47 -45.08 4.81
N PRO A 205 29.45 -45.86 4.30
CA PRO A 205 29.16 -46.96 3.40
C PRO A 205 28.14 -47.86 4.07
N MET A 206 27.15 -48.30 3.30
CA MET A 206 26.21 -49.34 3.74
C MET A 206 26.95 -50.37 4.59
N ARG A 207 26.62 -50.49 5.88
CA ARG A 207 26.97 -51.71 6.60
C ARG A 207 26.36 -52.85 5.81
N ASP A 208 27.15 -53.88 5.53
CA ASP A 208 26.63 -55.13 4.96
C ASP A 208 25.36 -55.49 5.73
N GLN A 209 24.21 -55.34 5.08
CA GLN A 209 22.89 -55.55 5.68
C GLN A 209 22.75 -57.05 5.96
N GLN A 210 23.25 -57.50 7.11
CA GLN A 210 22.82 -58.75 7.72
C GLN A 210 21.40 -58.64 8.32
N ASN A 211 20.83 -57.43 8.39
CA ASN A 211 19.43 -57.18 8.71
C ASN A 211 18.66 -56.70 7.47
N ARG A 212 18.64 -57.50 6.40
CA ARG A 212 17.46 -57.47 5.54
C ARG A 212 16.30 -57.91 6.43
N TYR A 213 15.21 -57.14 6.53
CA TYR A 213 13.92 -57.78 6.80
C TYR A 213 13.81 -58.84 5.70
N PRO A 214 13.83 -60.15 6.04
CA PRO A 214 13.78 -61.14 5.00
C PRO A 214 12.51 -60.86 4.21
N PRO A 215 12.57 -60.75 2.86
CA PRO A 215 11.34 -60.85 2.09
C PRO A 215 10.66 -62.11 2.60
N ARG A 216 9.42 -62.02 3.07
CA ARG A 216 8.65 -63.23 3.42
C ARG A 216 8.53 -64.02 2.11
N THR A 217 9.48 -64.89 1.86
CA THR A 217 9.49 -65.87 0.77
C THR A 217 8.47 -66.92 1.13
N GLY A 218 7.20 -66.55 0.98
CA GLY A 218 6.06 -67.45 0.97
C GLY A 218 5.40 -67.31 -0.39
N SER A 219 5.71 -68.24 -1.29
CA SER A 219 4.90 -68.54 -2.46
C SER A 219 3.58 -69.14 -1.99
N GLU A 220 2.67 -68.30 -1.53
CA GLU A 220 1.26 -68.64 -1.40
C GLU A 220 0.49 -67.66 -2.26
N ASP A 221 -0.18 -68.19 -3.29
CA ASP A 221 -1.16 -67.45 -4.08
C ASP A 221 -2.27 -66.99 -3.14
N PHE A 222 -2.19 -65.75 -2.67
CA PHE A 222 -3.21 -65.12 -1.85
C PHE A 222 -4.38 -64.60 -2.70
N SER A 223 -4.79 -65.38 -3.71
CA SER A 223 -6.02 -65.16 -4.50
C SER A 223 -7.31 -65.35 -3.67
N GLY A 224 -7.22 -65.15 -2.35
CA GLY A 224 -8.28 -65.21 -1.35
C GLY A 224 -7.92 -64.56 0.00
N CYS A 225 -6.79 -63.85 0.12
CA CYS A 225 -6.54 -63.02 1.31
C CYS A 225 -7.36 -61.75 1.17
N GLY A 226 -8.15 -61.39 2.18
CA GLY A 226 -8.88 -60.12 2.24
C GLY A 226 -7.98 -58.88 2.32
N ASP A 227 -6.71 -58.96 1.88
CA ASP A 227 -5.81 -57.82 1.79
C ASP A 227 -6.25 -56.92 0.62
N PRO A 228 -6.76 -55.71 0.90
CA PRO A 228 -7.23 -54.80 -0.14
C PRO A 228 -6.10 -54.34 -1.08
N PHE A 229 -4.84 -54.51 -0.67
CA PHE A 229 -3.66 -54.10 -1.43
C PHE A 229 -3.09 -55.22 -2.32
N ALA A 230 -3.55 -56.47 -2.19
CA ALA A 230 -2.99 -57.61 -2.94
C ALA A 230 -3.17 -57.50 -4.47
N ASN A 231 -4.18 -56.75 -4.93
CA ASN A 231 -4.47 -56.55 -6.35
C ASN A 231 -3.84 -55.27 -6.92
N LEU A 232 -3.17 -54.46 -6.11
CA LEU A 232 -2.50 -53.26 -6.60
C LEU A 232 -1.14 -53.62 -7.21
N ALA A 233 -0.81 -52.96 -8.31
CA ALA A 233 0.52 -53.04 -8.89
C ALA A 233 1.58 -52.55 -7.87
N PRO A 234 2.77 -53.18 -7.80
CA PRO A 234 3.85 -52.78 -6.90
C PRO A 234 4.18 -51.28 -6.92
N GLU A 235 4.08 -50.66 -8.10
CA GLU A 235 4.34 -49.23 -8.31
C GLU A 235 3.31 -48.34 -7.60
N LEU A 236 2.04 -48.75 -7.61
CA LEU A 236 0.96 -48.04 -6.90
C LEU A 236 1.12 -48.19 -5.39
N LEU A 237 1.51 -49.38 -4.92
CA LEU A 237 1.83 -49.61 -3.51
C LEU A 237 3.02 -48.78 -3.06
N PHE A 238 4.05 -48.69 -3.89
CA PHE A 238 5.20 -47.85 -3.64
C PHE A 238 4.81 -46.36 -3.51
N LEU A 239 3.93 -45.86 -4.40
CA LEU A 239 3.39 -44.50 -4.34
C LEU A 239 2.44 -44.25 -3.15
N ILE A 240 1.81 -45.28 -2.60
CA ILE A 240 1.06 -45.18 -1.34
C ILE A 240 2.06 -45.07 -0.18
N MET A 241 3.02 -45.99 -0.13
CA MET A 241 4.02 -46.11 0.94
C MET A 241 4.91 -44.86 1.07
N ILE A 242 5.25 -44.21 -0.04
CA ILE A 242 6.06 -42.99 0.00
C ILE A 242 5.34 -41.83 0.71
N ARG A 243 4.01 -41.72 0.53
CA ARG A 243 3.17 -40.66 1.10
C ARG A 243 2.78 -40.90 2.56
N LEU A 244 2.98 -42.10 3.08
CA LEU A 244 2.65 -42.42 4.47
C LEU A 244 3.73 -41.91 5.45
N PRO A 245 3.34 -41.39 6.63
CA PRO A 245 4.28 -41.21 7.73
C PRO A 245 5.02 -42.50 8.07
N VAL A 246 6.24 -42.42 8.59
CA VAL A 246 7.07 -43.61 8.90
C VAL A 246 6.36 -44.57 9.86
N VAL A 247 5.68 -44.05 10.88
CA VAL A 247 4.90 -44.87 11.83
C VAL A 247 3.77 -45.64 11.13
N SER A 248 3.08 -44.99 10.18
CA SER A 248 2.02 -45.63 9.38
C SER A 248 2.57 -46.63 8.37
N LEU A 249 3.78 -46.42 7.85
CA LEU A 249 4.48 -47.35 6.97
C LEU A 249 4.72 -48.69 7.67
N GLU A 250 5.19 -48.63 8.92
CA GLU A 250 5.41 -49.82 9.73
C GLU A 250 4.09 -50.55 10.02
N ALA A 251 3.04 -49.81 10.43
CA ALA A 251 1.71 -50.38 10.66
C ALA A 251 1.13 -51.03 9.39
N LEU A 252 1.26 -50.40 8.22
CA LEU A 252 0.80 -50.95 6.95
C LEU A 252 1.53 -52.25 6.60
N ARG A 253 2.85 -52.30 6.79
CA ARG A 253 3.63 -53.51 6.52
C ARG A 253 3.34 -54.65 7.50
N HIS A 254 2.88 -54.33 8.71
CA HIS A 254 2.37 -55.34 9.64
C HIS A 254 0.98 -55.85 9.24
N ALA A 255 0.11 -54.97 8.74
CA ALA A 255 -1.28 -55.29 8.42
C ALA A 255 -1.48 -55.91 7.01
N SER A 256 -0.63 -55.57 6.03
CA SER A 256 -0.76 -55.99 4.63
C SER A 256 0.46 -56.82 4.18
N PRO A 257 0.26 -58.13 3.89
CA PRO A 257 1.29 -58.95 3.25
C PRO A 257 1.77 -58.40 1.90
N ALA A 258 0.90 -57.76 1.13
CA ALA A 258 1.28 -57.14 -0.14
C ALA A 258 2.28 -55.99 0.06
N ALA A 259 2.05 -55.10 1.03
CA ALA A 259 2.97 -54.02 1.37
C ALA A 259 4.26 -54.53 2.04
N ALA A 260 4.20 -55.60 2.83
CA ALA A 260 5.35 -56.20 3.51
C ALA A 260 6.39 -56.78 2.53
N ARG A 261 5.95 -57.27 1.37
CA ARG A 261 6.81 -57.89 0.34
C ARG A 261 7.61 -56.89 -0.48
N LEU A 262 7.28 -55.60 -0.45
CA LEU A 262 8.05 -54.58 -1.14
C LEU A 262 9.38 -54.33 -0.43
N ASP A 263 10.46 -54.33 -1.19
CA ASP A 263 11.80 -53.98 -0.69
C ASP A 263 11.92 -52.45 -0.57
N LEU A 264 12.16 -51.96 0.64
CA LEU A 264 12.42 -50.55 0.93
C LEU A 264 13.92 -50.27 0.79
N ASP A 265 14.39 -50.30 -0.44
CA ASP A 265 15.79 -50.10 -0.77
C ASP A 265 16.24 -48.63 -0.59
N SER A 266 17.51 -48.37 -0.88
CA SER A 266 18.06 -47.01 -0.80
C SER A 266 17.35 -46.03 -1.76
N GLY A 267 16.78 -46.53 -2.87
CA GLY A 267 15.97 -45.74 -3.79
C GLY A 267 14.66 -45.26 -3.17
N PHE A 268 13.96 -46.14 -2.45
CA PHE A 268 12.77 -45.79 -1.68
C PHE A 268 13.05 -44.68 -0.66
N TRP A 269 14.07 -44.85 0.17
CA TRP A 269 14.39 -43.86 1.21
C TRP A 269 14.86 -42.54 0.62
N LYS A 270 15.61 -42.55 -0.47
CA LYS A 270 15.96 -41.34 -1.22
C LYS A 270 14.73 -40.59 -1.73
N GLN A 271 13.78 -41.32 -2.31
CA GLN A 271 12.55 -40.70 -2.79
C GLN A 271 11.70 -40.20 -1.62
N LYS A 272 11.71 -40.91 -0.49
CA LYS A 272 11.03 -40.51 0.75
C LYS A 272 11.62 -39.23 1.34
N VAL A 273 12.94 -39.04 1.36
CA VAL A 273 13.58 -37.76 1.73
C VAL A 273 13.08 -36.64 0.82
N ARG A 274 13.14 -36.83 -0.50
CA ARG A 274 12.68 -35.82 -1.47
C ARG A 274 11.20 -35.46 -1.33
N HIS A 275 10.37 -36.41 -0.92
CA HIS A 275 8.94 -36.21 -0.75
C HIS A 275 8.59 -35.60 0.61
N ASN A 276 9.18 -36.10 1.69
CA ASN A 276 8.80 -35.73 3.07
C ASN A 276 9.61 -34.55 3.63
N MET A 277 10.80 -34.26 3.10
CA MET A 277 11.69 -33.21 3.58
C MET A 277 12.00 -32.19 2.48
N PRO A 278 10.97 -31.55 1.89
CA PRO A 278 11.16 -30.62 0.78
C PRO A 278 12.00 -29.38 1.14
N TRP A 279 12.08 -29.04 2.42
CA TRP A 279 12.98 -28.01 2.93
C TRP A 279 14.47 -28.34 2.75
N ILE A 280 14.84 -29.57 2.37
CA ILE A 280 16.22 -29.97 2.03
C ILE A 280 16.42 -29.88 0.52
N PHE A 281 16.17 -28.69 -0.01
CA PHE A 281 16.24 -28.39 -1.45
C PHE A 281 17.67 -28.39 -2.02
N ASP A 282 18.68 -28.35 -1.16
CA ASP A 282 20.11 -28.26 -1.47
C ASP A 282 20.81 -29.63 -1.44
N LEU A 283 20.04 -30.72 -1.39
CA LEU A 283 20.56 -32.08 -1.46
C LEU A 283 21.37 -32.29 -2.76
N PRO A 284 22.68 -32.63 -2.68
CA PRO A 284 23.53 -32.73 -3.87
C PRO A 284 23.05 -33.79 -4.87
N GLU A 285 22.97 -33.42 -6.15
CA GLU A 285 22.69 -34.38 -7.22
C GLU A 285 23.85 -35.38 -7.42
N GLU A 286 25.09 -34.93 -7.19
CA GLU A 286 26.33 -35.68 -7.46
C GLU A 286 26.76 -36.66 -6.35
N ALA A 287 26.11 -36.62 -5.17
CA ALA A 287 26.28 -37.68 -4.18
C ALA A 287 25.90 -39.06 -4.75
N ASN A 288 25.19 -39.08 -5.88
CA ASN A 288 24.66 -40.27 -6.52
C ASN A 288 25.63 -41.08 -7.39
N ASP A 289 26.79 -40.53 -7.80
CA ASP A 289 27.58 -41.13 -8.89
C ASP A 289 29.06 -41.42 -8.57
N ARG A 290 29.49 -41.40 -7.30
CA ARG A 290 30.84 -41.88 -6.97
C ARG A 290 30.90 -43.40 -7.17
N PRO A 291 31.68 -43.92 -8.14
CA PRO A 291 31.76 -45.35 -8.39
C PRO A 291 32.28 -46.07 -7.13
N GLY A 292 31.44 -46.92 -6.52
CA GLY A 292 31.80 -47.70 -5.33
C GLY A 292 31.31 -47.16 -3.98
N HIS A 293 30.62 -46.01 -3.93
CA HIS A 293 30.09 -45.46 -2.66
C HIS A 293 28.57 -45.67 -2.57
N LYS A 294 28.11 -46.71 -1.86
CA LYS A 294 26.68 -46.93 -1.59
C LYS A 294 26.24 -46.11 -0.38
N ILE A 295 25.43 -45.08 -0.62
CA ILE A 295 24.80 -44.25 0.42
C ILE A 295 23.69 -45.04 1.12
N ASP A 296 23.68 -45.00 2.45
CA ASP A 296 22.58 -45.46 3.29
C ASP A 296 21.50 -44.36 3.43
N TRP A 297 20.53 -44.35 2.52
CA TRP A 297 19.48 -43.33 2.50
C TRP A 297 18.49 -43.45 3.66
N LEU A 298 18.36 -44.63 4.30
CA LEU A 298 17.55 -44.77 5.51
C LEU A 298 18.19 -43.99 6.66
N ARG A 299 19.49 -44.14 6.85
CA ARG A 299 20.22 -43.36 7.85
C ARG A 299 20.14 -41.86 7.56
N VAL A 300 20.33 -41.46 6.29
CA VAL A 300 20.19 -40.05 5.90
C VAL A 300 18.81 -39.51 6.25
N TYR A 301 17.74 -40.28 5.97
CA TYR A 301 16.39 -39.92 6.38
C TYR A 301 16.30 -39.71 7.90
N THR A 302 16.75 -40.68 8.70
CA THR A 302 16.69 -40.59 10.16
C THR A 302 17.49 -39.42 10.72
N ASP A 303 18.73 -39.22 10.26
CA ASP A 303 19.60 -38.15 10.74
C ASP A 303 19.01 -36.75 10.41
N LEU A 304 18.41 -36.58 9.23
CA LEU A 304 17.80 -35.33 8.80
C LEU A 304 16.44 -35.06 9.48
N GLU A 305 15.61 -36.08 9.67
CA GLU A 305 14.34 -35.96 10.42
C GLU A 305 14.64 -35.48 11.86
N ASN A 306 15.53 -36.21 12.56
CA ASN A 306 15.91 -35.88 13.94
C ASN A 306 16.54 -34.49 14.08
N ALA A 307 17.32 -34.06 13.09
CA ALA A 307 17.92 -32.72 13.09
C ALA A 307 16.89 -31.60 12.82
N SER A 308 15.73 -31.93 12.24
CA SER A 308 14.65 -31.00 11.93
C SER A 308 13.54 -30.95 12.98
N GLU A 309 13.46 -31.95 13.87
CA GLU A 309 12.45 -32.02 14.94
C GLU A 309 12.68 -30.94 16.02
N LEU A 310 11.59 -30.29 16.47
CA LEU A 310 11.63 -29.22 17.47
C LEU A 310 12.12 -29.74 18.83
N ASP A 311 11.59 -30.88 19.29
CA ASP A 311 11.90 -31.51 20.60
C ASP A 311 13.12 -32.45 20.58
N GLY A 312 13.75 -32.65 19.43
CA GLY A 312 14.84 -33.60 19.28
C GLY A 312 16.13 -33.15 19.99
N GLU A 313 16.77 -34.05 20.74
CA GLU A 313 18.14 -33.92 21.31
C GLU A 313 19.23 -33.83 20.20
N GLY A 314 18.85 -33.90 18.92
CA GLY A 314 19.72 -33.85 17.75
C GLY A 314 20.37 -32.49 17.51
N ALA A 315 21.30 -32.09 18.37
CA ALA A 315 21.98 -30.80 18.37
C ALA A 315 22.96 -30.55 17.19
N TYR A 316 23.09 -31.46 16.22
CA TYR A 316 24.18 -31.36 15.23
C TYR A 316 23.91 -30.30 14.14
N ILE A 317 22.68 -30.15 13.64
CA ILE A 317 22.35 -29.20 12.54
C ILE A 317 21.11 -28.34 12.87
N GLY A 318 21.20 -27.48 13.88
CA GLY A 318 20.09 -26.65 14.35
C GLY A 318 19.41 -25.75 13.29
N VAL A 319 20.06 -25.46 12.16
CA VAL A 319 19.47 -24.69 11.05
C VAL A 319 18.23 -25.37 10.46
N LEU A 320 18.17 -26.72 10.50
CA LEU A 320 17.12 -27.49 9.84
C LEU A 320 15.79 -27.33 10.57
N LYS A 321 15.81 -27.15 11.90
CA LYS A 321 14.63 -26.79 12.69
C LYS A 321 14.00 -25.49 12.17
N ASN A 322 14.82 -24.44 12.03
CA ASN A 322 14.33 -23.15 11.53
C ASN A 322 13.88 -23.22 10.07
N ARG A 323 14.64 -23.94 9.23
CA ARG A 323 14.32 -24.09 7.82
C ARG A 323 12.98 -24.81 7.62
N ARG A 324 12.72 -25.90 8.37
CA ARG A 324 11.43 -26.61 8.36
C ARG A 324 10.29 -25.71 8.83
N ARG A 325 10.45 -25.02 9.96
CA ARG A 325 9.45 -24.08 10.50
C ARG A 325 9.06 -23.02 9.46
N ILE A 326 10.04 -22.35 8.86
CA ILE A 326 9.78 -21.30 7.85
C ILE A 326 9.19 -21.92 6.58
N TRP A 327 9.59 -23.15 6.22
CA TRP A 327 9.01 -23.87 5.09
C TRP A 327 7.51 -24.11 5.28
N GLU A 328 7.10 -24.62 6.45
CA GLU A 328 5.69 -24.83 6.79
C GLU A 328 4.90 -23.51 6.73
N THR A 329 5.45 -22.41 7.27
CA THR A 329 4.85 -21.07 7.13
C THR A 329 4.75 -20.62 5.66
N CYS A 330 5.73 -20.94 4.82
CA CYS A 330 5.67 -20.67 3.38
C CYS A 330 4.63 -21.53 2.65
N GLU A 331 4.33 -22.75 3.11
CA GLU A 331 3.29 -23.61 2.54
C GLU A 331 1.89 -23.04 2.81
N ASP A 332 1.65 -22.47 3.98
CA ASP A 332 0.41 -21.72 4.27
C ASP A 332 0.24 -20.53 3.31
N ILE A 333 1.32 -19.78 3.07
CA ILE A 333 1.33 -18.69 2.09
C ILE A 333 1.06 -19.24 0.68
N ALA A 334 1.69 -20.36 0.30
CA ALA A 334 1.52 -20.96 -1.02
C ALA A 334 0.07 -21.40 -1.28
N GLY A 335 -0.61 -21.99 -0.30
CA GLY A 335 -2.03 -22.35 -0.42
C GLY A 335 -2.93 -21.14 -0.65
N ALA A 336 -2.71 -20.05 0.09
CA ALA A 336 -3.46 -18.81 -0.10
C ALA A 336 -3.11 -18.10 -1.44
N PHE A 337 -1.85 -18.18 -1.86
CA PHE A 337 -1.37 -17.68 -3.16
C PHE A 337 -2.00 -18.42 -4.33
N GLU A 338 -2.08 -19.75 -4.28
CA GLU A 338 -2.70 -20.57 -5.33
C GLU A 338 -4.15 -20.14 -5.59
N LYS A 339 -4.92 -19.94 -4.51
CA LYS A 339 -6.32 -19.52 -4.60
C LYS A 339 -6.45 -18.17 -5.33
N LEU A 340 -5.67 -17.18 -4.92
CA LEU A 340 -5.65 -15.85 -5.55
C LEU A 340 -5.13 -15.88 -6.99
N GLN A 341 -4.13 -16.72 -7.29
CA GLN A 341 -3.59 -16.86 -8.63
C GLN A 341 -4.62 -17.44 -9.60
N LYS A 342 -5.43 -18.41 -9.16
CA LYS A 342 -6.55 -18.96 -9.94
C LYS A 342 -7.63 -17.91 -10.20
N GLU A 343 -8.01 -17.15 -9.16
CA GLU A 343 -8.97 -16.03 -9.27
C GLU A 343 -8.47 -14.95 -10.25
N ASN A 344 -7.21 -14.54 -10.12
CA ASN A 344 -6.59 -13.52 -10.99
C ASN A 344 -6.42 -14.00 -12.43
N SER A 345 -6.10 -15.27 -12.66
CA SER A 345 -5.97 -15.83 -14.02
C SER A 345 -7.30 -15.80 -14.77
N ASN A 346 -8.42 -16.02 -14.08
CA ASN A 346 -9.75 -15.87 -14.65
C ASN A 346 -10.05 -14.42 -15.01
N HIS A 347 -9.62 -13.46 -14.18
CA HIS A 347 -9.79 -12.03 -14.43
C HIS A 347 -8.92 -11.54 -15.60
N LYS A 348 -7.62 -11.85 -15.59
CA LYS A 348 -6.67 -11.53 -16.66
C LYS A 348 -7.13 -12.08 -18.02
N ASN A 349 -7.72 -13.29 -18.06
CA ASN A 349 -8.27 -13.83 -19.31
C ASN A 349 -9.50 -13.06 -19.83
N ARG A 350 -10.26 -12.38 -18.97
CA ARG A 350 -11.36 -11.48 -19.38
C ARG A 350 -10.85 -10.11 -19.84
N GLU A 351 -9.72 -9.66 -19.29
CA GLU A 351 -9.09 -8.37 -19.61
C GLU A 351 -8.08 -8.45 -20.75
N LYS A 352 -7.67 -9.65 -21.16
CA LYS A 352 -6.85 -9.89 -22.36
C LYS A 352 -7.62 -9.35 -23.57
N ASP A 353 -7.07 -8.34 -24.24
CA ASP A 353 -7.71 -7.53 -25.31
C ASP A 353 -8.55 -6.32 -24.83
N SER A 354 -8.42 -5.91 -23.57
CA SER A 354 -9.05 -4.71 -23.01
C SER A 354 -8.11 -3.50 -22.98
N ILE A 355 -8.67 -2.30 -23.07
CA ILE A 355 -7.96 -1.02 -22.93
C ILE A 355 -7.19 -0.90 -21.61
N VAL A 356 -7.57 -1.69 -20.58
CA VAL A 356 -6.94 -1.72 -19.25
C VAL A 356 -5.45 -2.06 -19.34
N GLU A 357 -5.03 -2.93 -20.27
CA GLU A 357 -3.61 -3.34 -20.41
C GLU A 357 -2.70 -2.17 -20.82
N ASN A 358 -3.24 -1.24 -21.62
CA ASN A 358 -2.52 -0.06 -22.10
C ASN A 358 -2.88 1.23 -21.32
N ALA A 359 -3.71 1.11 -20.29
CA ALA A 359 -4.15 2.25 -19.49
C ALA A 359 -3.10 2.58 -18.42
N VAL A 360 -2.94 3.88 -18.18
CA VAL A 360 -2.23 4.41 -17.01
C VAL A 360 -3.24 4.77 -15.93
N THR A 361 -2.85 4.60 -14.67
CA THR A 361 -3.68 4.93 -13.52
C THR A 361 -3.33 6.31 -12.96
N SER A 362 -4.34 7.01 -12.43
CA SER A 362 -4.07 8.12 -11.52
C SER A 362 -3.56 7.62 -10.16
N LEU A 363 -3.28 8.56 -9.25
CA LEU A 363 -3.09 8.25 -7.83
C LEU A 363 -4.34 7.52 -7.31
N MET A 364 -4.15 6.41 -6.60
CA MET A 364 -5.22 5.75 -5.84
C MET A 364 -5.55 6.63 -4.63
N GLN A 365 -6.77 7.15 -4.59
CA GLN A 365 -7.24 8.06 -3.55
C GLN A 365 -8.06 7.28 -2.53
N PRO A 366 -7.58 7.11 -1.29
CA PRO A 366 -8.36 6.50 -0.22
C PRO A 366 -9.36 7.48 0.41
N PHE A 367 -10.49 6.94 0.86
CA PHE A 367 -11.60 7.65 1.50
C PHE A 367 -11.85 7.18 2.94
N ALA A 368 -11.23 6.08 3.36
CA ALA A 368 -11.25 5.59 4.73
C ALA A 368 -9.85 5.70 5.36
N ARG A 369 -9.79 6.07 6.65
CA ARG A 369 -8.56 6.00 7.45
C ARG A 369 -8.87 5.49 8.86
N PRO A 370 -8.15 4.45 9.35
CA PRO A 370 -7.16 3.67 8.62
C PRO A 370 -7.79 2.93 7.42
N LEU A 371 -6.98 2.63 6.40
CA LEU A 371 -7.45 1.76 5.31
C LEU A 371 -7.54 0.33 5.83
N PRO A 372 -8.56 -0.43 5.41
CA PRO A 372 -8.57 -1.85 5.67
C PRO A 372 -7.33 -2.52 5.06
N ALA A 373 -6.75 -3.48 5.79
CA ALA A 373 -5.60 -4.27 5.41
C ALA A 373 -5.92 -5.19 4.22
N CYS A 374 -7.12 -5.76 4.18
CA CYS A 374 -7.51 -6.65 3.08
C CYS A 374 -8.50 -5.95 2.14
N LEU A 375 -8.00 -5.53 0.98
CA LEU A 375 -8.78 -4.87 -0.06
C LEU A 375 -8.78 -5.65 -1.37
N GLU A 376 -9.93 -5.71 -2.02
CA GLU A 376 -10.06 -6.20 -3.38
C GLU A 376 -9.91 -5.05 -4.37
N THR A 377 -8.93 -5.13 -5.28
CA THR A 377 -8.78 -4.15 -6.36
C THR A 377 -9.52 -4.65 -7.60
N VAL A 378 -10.45 -3.83 -8.11
CA VAL A 378 -11.25 -4.13 -9.31
C VAL A 378 -11.20 -2.98 -10.30
N SER A 379 -11.24 -3.30 -11.59
CA SER A 379 -11.25 -2.36 -12.72
C SER A 379 -12.58 -2.41 -13.43
N LEU A 380 -13.13 -1.23 -13.75
CA LEU A 380 -14.30 -1.07 -14.63
C LEU A 380 -13.89 -0.23 -15.85
N PRO A 381 -13.51 -0.85 -16.97
CA PRO A 381 -13.27 -0.13 -18.22
C PRO A 381 -14.61 0.37 -18.78
N PHE A 382 -14.68 1.63 -19.19
CA PHE A 382 -15.84 2.22 -19.85
C PHE A 382 -15.91 1.83 -21.33
N VAL A 383 -14.79 1.50 -21.95
CA VAL A 383 -14.69 1.08 -23.36
C VAL A 383 -13.77 -0.13 -23.47
N LYS A 384 -13.96 -0.98 -24.50
CA LYS A 384 -13.05 -2.11 -24.72
C LYS A 384 -11.79 -1.64 -25.43
N ASN A 385 -11.95 -0.75 -26.40
CA ASN A 385 -10.87 -0.12 -27.16
C ASN A 385 -11.08 1.39 -27.26
N ILE A 386 -9.99 2.14 -27.50
CA ILE A 386 -10.06 3.60 -27.62
C ILE A 386 -10.92 4.06 -28.79
N SER A 387 -11.03 3.23 -29.83
CA SER A 387 -11.91 3.45 -30.99
C SER A 387 -13.40 3.42 -30.65
N ASP A 388 -13.79 2.74 -29.56
CA ASP A 388 -15.20 2.60 -29.16
C ASP A 388 -15.79 3.92 -28.69
N ILE A 389 -14.96 4.88 -28.26
CA ILE A 389 -15.36 6.24 -27.90
C ILE A 389 -16.16 6.92 -29.02
N GLN A 390 -15.92 6.54 -30.29
CA GLN A 390 -16.68 7.07 -31.42
C GLN A 390 -17.90 6.20 -31.78
N GLN A 391 -17.76 4.87 -31.72
CA GLN A 391 -18.71 3.95 -32.35
C GLN A 391 -19.74 3.38 -31.37
N ASN A 392 -19.33 3.11 -30.12
CA ASN A 392 -20.11 2.38 -29.12
C ASN A 392 -20.00 3.09 -27.77
N LEU A 393 -20.76 4.18 -27.61
CA LEU A 393 -20.78 4.91 -26.35
C LEU A 393 -21.50 4.10 -25.25
N PRO A 394 -20.85 3.87 -24.09
CA PRO A 394 -21.45 3.09 -23.02
C PRO A 394 -22.56 3.87 -22.31
N LEU A 395 -23.51 3.12 -21.73
CA LEU A 395 -24.35 3.59 -20.64
C LEU A 395 -23.63 3.27 -19.32
N LEU A 396 -23.43 4.28 -18.48
CA LEU A 396 -22.84 4.10 -17.15
C LEU A 396 -23.94 4.04 -16.10
N SER A 397 -23.92 3.00 -15.26
CA SER A 397 -24.85 2.82 -14.15
C SER A 397 -24.15 3.09 -12.83
N PHE A 398 -24.79 3.82 -11.93
CA PHE A 398 -24.36 4.07 -10.56
C PHE A 398 -25.35 3.42 -9.62
N PHE A 399 -24.85 2.61 -8.69
CA PHE A 399 -25.66 1.85 -7.74
C PHE A 399 -25.49 2.42 -6.34
N TRP A 400 -26.62 2.68 -5.68
CA TRP A 400 -26.67 3.26 -4.35
C TRP A 400 -27.30 2.28 -3.36
N SER A 401 -26.83 2.30 -2.11
CA SER A 401 -27.47 1.61 -1.00
C SER A 401 -28.76 2.32 -0.58
N LYS A 402 -29.51 1.71 0.34
CA LYS A 402 -30.71 2.31 0.95
C LYS A 402 -30.42 3.62 1.67
N GLU A 403 -29.21 3.76 2.20
CA GLU A 403 -28.71 4.94 2.92
C GLU A 403 -28.20 6.02 1.96
N GLY A 404 -28.25 5.78 0.64
CA GLY A 404 -27.77 6.70 -0.39
C GLY A 404 -26.26 6.70 -0.59
N ILE A 405 -25.57 5.61 -0.22
CA ILE A 405 -24.12 5.46 -0.35
C ILE A 405 -23.79 4.75 -1.66
N LEU A 406 -22.80 5.24 -2.40
CA LEU A 406 -22.35 4.62 -3.64
C LEU A 406 -21.80 3.22 -3.35
N SER A 407 -22.54 2.20 -3.78
CA SER A 407 -22.23 0.80 -3.54
C SER A 407 -21.61 0.11 -4.75
N GLY A 408 -21.78 0.67 -5.95
CA GLY A 408 -21.21 0.09 -7.15
C GLY A 408 -21.32 0.97 -8.38
N LEU A 409 -20.59 0.58 -9.42
CA LEU A 409 -20.66 1.17 -10.75
C LEU A 409 -20.78 0.06 -11.78
N GLY A 410 -21.45 0.33 -12.89
CA GLY A 410 -21.63 -0.62 -13.97
C GLY A 410 -21.54 0.00 -15.35
N ARG A 411 -21.33 -0.86 -16.33
CA ARG A 411 -21.30 -0.52 -17.75
C ARG A 411 -22.26 -1.41 -18.54
N CYS A 412 -23.05 -0.80 -19.41
CA CYS A 412 -23.79 -1.48 -20.47
C CYS A 412 -23.34 -0.99 -21.85
N ASP A 413 -23.02 -1.92 -22.75
CA ASP A 413 -22.74 -1.60 -24.16
C ASP A 413 -24.06 -1.30 -24.93
N ASN A 414 -25.21 -1.72 -24.40
CA ASN A 414 -26.54 -1.47 -24.97
C ASN A 414 -27.32 -0.40 -24.19
N LEU A 415 -27.98 0.49 -24.93
CA LEU A 415 -28.75 1.63 -24.40
C LEU A 415 -30.14 1.26 -23.84
N GLU A 416 -30.48 -0.02 -23.75
CA GLU A 416 -31.75 -0.48 -23.19
C GLU A 416 -31.68 -0.46 -21.65
N LYS A 417 -32.45 0.44 -21.01
CA LYS A 417 -32.47 0.64 -19.55
C LYS A 417 -32.82 -0.61 -18.74
N GLU A 418 -33.54 -1.56 -19.32
CA GLU A 418 -34.04 -2.75 -18.62
C GLU A 418 -33.03 -3.88 -18.49
N LYS A 419 -31.93 -3.85 -19.25
CA LYS A 419 -30.87 -4.87 -19.12
C LYS A 419 -29.95 -4.54 -17.95
N ARG A 420 -29.58 -5.60 -17.21
CA ARG A 420 -28.53 -5.52 -16.19
C ARG A 420 -27.19 -5.17 -16.87
N PRO A 421 -26.30 -4.44 -16.19
CA PRO A 421 -24.98 -4.17 -16.72
C PRO A 421 -24.20 -5.46 -16.97
N GLU A 422 -23.39 -5.44 -18.04
CA GLU A 422 -22.55 -6.58 -18.42
C GLU A 422 -21.35 -6.71 -17.49
N GLN A 423 -20.90 -5.58 -16.94
CA GLN A 423 -19.81 -5.50 -15.99
C GLN A 423 -20.19 -4.53 -14.88
N THR A 424 -19.94 -4.94 -13.64
CA THR A 424 -20.18 -4.15 -12.43
C THR A 424 -19.00 -4.28 -11.49
N ILE A 425 -18.82 -3.26 -10.65
CA ILE A 425 -17.98 -3.29 -9.46
C ILE A 425 -18.87 -3.01 -8.24
N GLY A 426 -18.47 -3.56 -7.09
CA GLY A 426 -19.30 -3.58 -5.88
C GLY A 426 -20.18 -4.83 -5.80
N HIS A 427 -20.64 -5.15 -4.59
CA HIS A 427 -21.48 -6.33 -4.38
C HIS A 427 -22.95 -6.05 -4.69
N GLU A 428 -23.56 -6.92 -5.50
CA GLU A 428 -24.94 -6.74 -6.00
C GLU A 428 -26.00 -6.74 -4.88
N ASP A 429 -25.72 -7.35 -3.73
CA ASP A 429 -26.59 -7.38 -2.56
C ASP A 429 -26.79 -6.00 -1.92
N ARG A 430 -25.90 -5.05 -2.21
CA ARG A 430 -25.98 -3.65 -1.75
C ARG A 430 -26.66 -2.71 -2.74
N PHE A 431 -27.00 -3.19 -3.94
CA PHE A 431 -27.58 -2.35 -4.99
C PHE A 431 -29.09 -2.18 -4.74
N ASP A 432 -29.49 -1.00 -4.26
CA ASP A 432 -30.90 -0.68 -3.99
C ASP A 432 -31.47 0.26 -5.05
N VAL A 433 -30.77 1.36 -5.33
CA VAL A 433 -31.17 2.37 -6.33
C VAL A 433 -30.15 2.41 -7.47
N ARG A 434 -30.63 2.60 -8.70
CA ARG A 434 -29.80 2.68 -9.91
C ARG A 434 -30.04 4.00 -10.66
N ASP A 435 -28.98 4.76 -10.90
CA ASP A 435 -28.96 5.90 -11.80
C ASP A 435 -28.15 5.59 -13.07
N ASP A 436 -28.67 5.98 -14.23
CA ASP A 436 -28.01 5.74 -15.51
C ASP A 436 -27.62 7.06 -16.21
N VAL A 437 -26.39 7.13 -16.69
CA VAL A 437 -25.86 8.27 -17.44
C VAL A 437 -25.47 7.85 -18.85
N LYS A 438 -26.08 8.53 -19.82
CA LYS A 438 -25.79 8.36 -21.24
C LYS A 438 -24.77 9.41 -21.70
N ILE A 439 -23.66 8.95 -22.27
CA ILE A 439 -22.69 9.82 -22.94
C ILE A 439 -23.24 10.21 -24.32
N LYS A 440 -23.21 11.52 -24.65
CA LYS A 440 -23.68 12.02 -25.94
C LYS A 440 -22.58 11.85 -27.00
N HIS A 441 -23.00 11.66 -28.25
CA HIS A 441 -22.06 11.62 -29.38
C HIS A 441 -21.27 12.93 -29.49
N GLY A 442 -19.94 12.82 -29.65
CA GLY A 442 -19.04 13.97 -29.74
C GLY A 442 -18.63 14.57 -28.39
N ASP A 443 -19.06 13.97 -27.29
CA ASP A 443 -18.71 14.39 -25.94
C ASP A 443 -18.10 13.22 -25.16
N TRP A 444 -17.30 13.54 -24.16
CA TRP A 444 -16.63 12.53 -23.35
C TRP A 444 -16.49 13.00 -21.90
N ILE A 445 -16.26 12.05 -21.00
CA ILE A 445 -16.14 12.35 -19.58
C ILE A 445 -14.76 12.95 -19.32
N ALA A 446 -14.76 14.17 -18.77
CA ALA A 446 -13.57 14.89 -18.34
C ALA A 446 -13.10 14.46 -16.94
N GLY A 447 -14.04 14.02 -16.10
CA GLY A 447 -13.80 13.65 -14.72
C GLY A 447 -15.05 13.62 -13.85
N PHE A 448 -14.83 13.47 -12.54
CA PHE A 448 -15.84 13.38 -11.51
C PHE A 448 -15.55 14.37 -10.38
N VAL A 449 -16.61 14.89 -9.76
CA VAL A 449 -16.55 15.47 -8.42
C VAL A 449 -17.36 14.57 -7.51
N LEU A 450 -16.69 13.96 -6.53
CA LEU A 450 -17.32 13.11 -5.53
C LEU A 450 -17.69 13.95 -4.31
N SER A 451 -18.89 13.72 -3.78
CA SER A 451 -19.39 14.32 -2.54
C SER A 451 -19.37 13.29 -1.42
N PHE A 452 -18.86 13.67 -0.25
CA PHE A 452 -18.65 12.79 0.88
C PHE A 452 -19.49 13.15 2.10
N ARG A 453 -19.89 12.13 2.84
CA ARG A 453 -20.42 12.26 4.19
C ARG A 453 -19.44 11.60 5.16
N ASP A 454 -19.18 12.26 6.27
CA ASP A 454 -18.35 11.72 7.34
C ASP A 454 -19.19 10.77 8.21
N GLU A 455 -18.71 9.55 8.40
CA GLU A 455 -19.22 8.57 9.35
C GLU A 455 -18.20 8.39 10.48
N TYR A 456 -18.65 8.61 11.72
CA TYR A 456 -17.83 8.45 12.91
C TYR A 456 -18.02 7.05 13.48
N LYS A 457 -17.00 6.19 13.39
CA LYS A 457 -17.06 4.80 13.88
C LYS A 457 -16.54 4.61 15.32
N GLY A 458 -16.29 5.70 16.04
CA GLY A 458 -15.70 5.68 17.39
C GLY A 458 -14.18 5.87 17.38
N GLU A 459 -13.58 6.16 18.55
CA GLU A 459 -12.13 6.36 18.75
C GLU A 459 -11.44 7.32 17.76
N GLY A 460 -12.16 8.34 17.25
CA GLY A 460 -11.61 9.30 16.30
C GLY A 460 -11.45 8.78 14.87
N THR A 461 -11.96 7.59 14.55
CA THR A 461 -11.98 7.04 13.20
C THR A 461 -13.10 7.69 12.38
N VAL A 462 -12.72 8.36 11.28
CA VAL A 462 -13.64 8.98 10.33
C VAL A 462 -13.55 8.25 9.00
N GLU A 463 -14.63 7.58 8.62
CA GLU A 463 -14.79 7.05 7.27
C GLU A 463 -15.56 8.04 6.41
N LYS A 464 -15.13 8.24 5.17
CA LYS A 464 -15.86 9.08 4.21
C LYS A 464 -16.63 8.22 3.24
N GLU A 465 -17.95 8.32 3.31
CA GLU A 465 -18.86 7.63 2.41
C GLU A 465 -19.17 8.50 1.20
N ILE A 466 -19.07 7.94 0.00
CA ILE A 466 -19.45 8.64 -1.23
C ILE A 466 -20.98 8.65 -1.32
N VAL A 467 -21.59 9.84 -1.24
CA VAL A 467 -23.05 10.01 -1.26
C VAL A 467 -23.55 10.77 -2.48
N GLY A 468 -22.65 11.36 -3.26
CA GLY A 468 -22.98 12.05 -4.49
C GLY A 468 -21.85 12.00 -5.52
N VAL A 469 -22.22 11.97 -6.80
CA VAL A 469 -21.28 11.99 -7.92
C VAL A 469 -21.74 13.02 -8.94
N LYS A 470 -20.88 14.00 -9.23
CA LYS A 470 -21.07 14.93 -10.33
C LYS A 470 -20.12 14.59 -11.46
N ILE A 471 -20.68 14.17 -12.58
CA ILE A 471 -19.91 13.84 -13.79
C ILE A 471 -19.70 15.10 -14.60
N HIS A 472 -18.46 15.41 -14.94
CA HIS A 472 -18.09 16.52 -15.81
C HIS A 472 -17.75 16.01 -17.20
N PHE A 473 -18.32 16.64 -18.21
CA PHE A 473 -18.06 16.34 -19.61
C PHE A 473 -17.15 17.38 -20.25
N LEU A 474 -16.43 16.99 -21.30
CA LEU A 474 -15.58 17.89 -22.09
C LEU A 474 -16.35 19.04 -22.74
N SER A 475 -17.67 18.91 -22.92
CA SER A 475 -18.54 20.01 -23.38
C SER A 475 -18.74 21.13 -22.36
N GLY A 476 -18.30 20.94 -21.11
CA GLY A 476 -18.58 21.83 -19.99
C GLY A 476 -19.92 21.52 -19.30
N MET A 477 -20.73 20.61 -19.85
CA MET A 477 -21.92 20.14 -19.16
C MET A 477 -21.55 19.26 -17.96
N SER A 478 -22.42 19.24 -16.96
CA SER A 478 -22.28 18.34 -15.81
C SER A 478 -23.59 17.65 -15.47
N HIS A 479 -23.51 16.42 -14.95
CA HIS A 479 -24.66 15.65 -14.50
C HIS A 479 -24.47 15.25 -13.03
N GLN A 480 -25.40 15.63 -12.16
CA GLN A 480 -25.37 15.31 -10.73
C GLN A 480 -26.19 14.05 -10.45
N LEU A 481 -25.60 13.13 -9.70
CA LEU A 481 -26.22 11.92 -9.18
C LEU A 481 -26.08 11.86 -7.65
N GLY A 482 -26.98 11.13 -7.00
CA GLY A 482 -27.02 11.03 -5.54
C GLY A 482 -27.24 12.39 -4.84
N ASN A 483 -26.86 12.47 -3.57
CA ASN A 483 -27.05 13.64 -2.74
C ASN A 483 -25.74 14.42 -2.58
N PRO A 484 -25.65 15.67 -3.08
CA PRO A 484 -24.44 16.47 -2.92
C PRO A 484 -24.26 16.92 -1.46
N THR A 485 -23.02 16.96 -1.01
CA THR A 485 -22.61 17.45 0.31
C THR A 485 -21.52 18.51 0.17
N PRO A 486 -21.20 19.27 1.23
CA PRO A 486 -20.15 20.27 1.18
C PRO A 486 -18.73 19.70 1.03
N ILE A 487 -18.49 18.42 1.37
CA ILE A 487 -17.16 17.82 1.28
C ILE A 487 -17.00 17.22 -0.12
N LEU A 488 -16.05 17.74 -0.89
CA LEU A 488 -15.89 17.48 -2.31
C LEU A 488 -14.46 17.01 -2.63
N LYS A 489 -14.33 16.03 -3.52
CA LYS A 489 -13.05 15.62 -4.12
C LYS A 489 -13.15 15.61 -5.63
N ILE A 490 -12.15 16.15 -6.31
CA ILE A 490 -12.12 16.20 -7.77
C ILE A 490 -11.22 15.09 -8.32
N PHE A 491 -11.70 14.39 -9.34
CA PHE A 491 -10.97 13.42 -10.15
C PHE A 491 -11.04 13.83 -11.61
N HIS A 492 -9.91 14.18 -12.23
CA HIS A 492 -9.86 14.49 -13.67
C HIS A 492 -8.80 13.66 -14.38
N ALA A 493 -9.05 13.33 -15.64
CA ALA A 493 -8.02 12.78 -16.51
C ALA A 493 -6.92 13.84 -16.74
N ARG A 494 -5.67 13.40 -16.77
CA ARG A 494 -4.47 14.22 -16.89
C ARG A 494 -4.20 14.56 -18.35
N ASP A 495 -3.71 15.77 -18.59
CA ASP A 495 -3.11 16.17 -19.86
C ASP A 495 -3.98 15.83 -21.09
N ASN A 496 -3.40 15.12 -22.06
CA ASN A 496 -4.03 14.65 -23.29
C ASN A 496 -4.59 13.21 -23.16
N LEU A 497 -4.69 12.68 -21.95
CA LEU A 497 -5.19 11.33 -21.72
C LEU A 497 -6.71 11.34 -21.57
N LEU A 498 -7.36 10.36 -22.18
CA LEU A 498 -8.80 10.19 -22.07
C LEU A 498 -9.12 9.26 -20.90
N LEU A 499 -10.17 9.61 -20.15
CA LEU A 499 -10.72 8.73 -19.12
C LEU A 499 -11.38 7.52 -19.79
N VAL A 500 -10.87 6.32 -19.54
CA VAL A 500 -11.34 5.08 -20.19
C VAL A 500 -11.88 4.06 -19.21
N GLY A 501 -11.86 4.37 -17.91
CA GLY A 501 -12.44 3.54 -16.87
C GLY A 501 -12.08 4.03 -15.49
N ILE A 502 -12.42 3.23 -14.49
CA ILE A 502 -12.04 3.45 -13.09
C ILE A 502 -11.45 2.18 -12.50
N MET A 503 -10.62 2.35 -11.48
CA MET A 503 -10.11 1.29 -10.64
C MET A 503 -10.50 1.60 -9.21
N ALA A 504 -11.08 0.63 -8.50
CA ALA A 504 -11.57 0.79 -7.14
C ALA A 504 -10.90 -0.24 -6.21
N GLN A 505 -10.69 0.15 -4.96
CA GLN A 505 -10.44 -0.80 -3.87
C GLN A 505 -11.72 -0.96 -3.05
N LEU A 506 -12.13 -2.22 -2.86
CA LEU A 506 -13.32 -2.63 -2.14
C LEU A 506 -12.96 -3.33 -0.83
N THR A 507 -13.75 -3.12 0.21
CA THR A 507 -13.70 -3.97 1.42
C THR A 507 -14.29 -5.36 1.15
N MET A 508 -14.15 -6.29 2.09
CA MET A 508 -14.76 -7.62 1.99
C MET A 508 -16.31 -7.58 1.97
N GLU A 509 -16.90 -6.50 2.47
CA GLU A 509 -18.33 -6.19 2.42
C GLU A 509 -18.72 -5.45 1.12
N GLY A 510 -17.78 -5.26 0.18
CA GLY A 510 -18.03 -4.62 -1.10
C GLY A 510 -18.17 -3.10 -1.04
N GLN A 511 -17.71 -2.43 0.01
CA GLN A 511 -17.71 -0.96 0.10
C GLN A 511 -16.54 -0.36 -0.68
N ILE A 512 -16.80 0.66 -1.49
CA ILE A 512 -15.73 1.41 -2.17
C ILE A 512 -15.01 2.31 -1.16
N VAL A 513 -13.74 2.01 -0.90
CA VAL A 513 -12.90 2.79 0.03
C VAL A 513 -11.77 3.54 -0.65
N SER A 514 -11.42 3.20 -1.89
CA SER A 514 -10.47 3.99 -2.69
C SER A 514 -10.86 3.98 -4.16
N LEU A 515 -10.52 5.06 -4.88
CA LEU A 515 -10.71 5.17 -6.33
C LEU A 515 -9.49 5.74 -7.06
N SER A 516 -9.28 5.27 -8.28
CA SER A 516 -8.33 5.78 -9.26
C SER A 516 -8.99 5.82 -10.64
N LEU A 517 -8.56 6.74 -11.49
CA LEU A 517 -8.96 6.81 -12.89
C LEU A 517 -8.07 5.90 -13.75
N LEU A 518 -8.67 5.16 -14.67
CA LEU A 518 -7.97 4.50 -15.77
C LEU A 518 -7.99 5.43 -16.98
N GLN A 519 -6.80 5.70 -17.53
CA GLN A 519 -6.63 6.71 -18.56
C GLN A 519 -5.80 6.13 -19.70
N ALA A 520 -6.11 6.49 -20.94
CA ALA A 520 -5.35 6.05 -22.10
C ALA A 520 -5.04 7.22 -23.03
N PRO A 521 -3.89 7.20 -23.72
CA PRO A 521 -3.59 8.22 -24.72
C PRO A 521 -4.63 8.16 -25.85
N ALA A 522 -4.94 9.34 -26.40
CA ALA A 522 -5.68 9.41 -27.65
C ALA A 522 -4.93 8.67 -28.77
N SER A 523 -5.67 8.07 -29.71
CA SER A 523 -5.08 7.34 -30.83
C SER A 523 -4.99 8.22 -32.06
N ASN A 524 -3.78 8.35 -32.61
CA ASN A 524 -3.54 9.06 -33.88
C ASN A 524 -4.27 8.41 -35.07
N LEU A 525 -4.71 7.16 -34.93
CA LEU A 525 -5.51 6.45 -35.93
C LEU A 525 -7.01 6.79 -35.84
N CYS A 526 -7.45 7.46 -34.76
CA CYS A 526 -8.82 7.89 -34.53
C CYS A 526 -8.86 9.41 -34.30
N PRO A 527 -9.10 10.22 -35.36
CA PRO A 527 -9.13 11.69 -35.28
C PRO A 527 -10.08 12.24 -34.21
N HIS A 528 -11.18 11.51 -33.94
CA HIS A 528 -12.12 11.88 -32.90
C HIS A 528 -11.51 11.81 -31.51
N SER A 529 -10.78 10.73 -31.19
CA SER A 529 -10.09 10.60 -29.90
C SER A 529 -9.00 11.67 -29.73
N GLU A 530 -8.31 12.04 -30.81
CA GLU A 530 -7.28 13.08 -30.77
C GLU A 530 -7.88 14.45 -30.43
N GLU A 531 -9.02 14.81 -31.04
CA GLU A 531 -9.72 16.05 -30.74
C GLU A 531 -10.22 16.09 -29.28
N LEU A 532 -10.75 14.97 -28.77
CA LEU A 532 -11.13 14.87 -27.36
C LEU A 532 -9.91 15.04 -26.44
N GLY A 533 -8.76 14.46 -26.80
CA GLY A 533 -7.51 14.63 -26.06
C GLY A 533 -7.01 16.07 -26.03
N ARG A 534 -7.15 16.82 -27.14
CA ARG A 534 -6.84 18.26 -27.19
C ARG A 534 -7.78 19.09 -26.33
N ARG A 535 -9.06 18.71 -26.25
CA ARG A 535 -10.03 19.38 -25.37
C ARG A 535 -9.76 19.07 -23.89
N GLN A 536 -9.36 17.83 -23.58
CA GLN A 536 -8.96 17.46 -22.22
C GLN A 536 -7.76 18.27 -21.74
N SER A 537 -6.76 18.47 -22.59
CA SER A 537 -5.55 19.21 -22.20
C SER A 537 -5.79 20.68 -21.85
N GLN A 538 -6.94 21.24 -22.26
CA GLN A 538 -7.38 22.59 -21.92
C GLN A 538 -8.02 22.69 -20.52
N ILE A 539 -8.31 21.56 -19.86
CA ILE A 539 -8.92 21.55 -18.52
C ILE A 539 -7.83 21.77 -17.47
N LEU A 540 -7.79 22.98 -16.92
CA LEU A 540 -6.76 23.41 -15.96
C LEU A 540 -6.68 22.56 -14.70
N TYR A 541 -7.81 22.04 -14.19
CA TYR A 541 -7.78 21.17 -13.00
C TYR A 541 -6.90 19.92 -13.20
N ALA A 542 -6.84 19.38 -14.42
CA ALA A 542 -6.03 18.21 -14.77
C ALA A 542 -4.53 18.41 -14.48
N HIS A 543 -4.09 19.66 -14.47
CA HIS A 543 -2.71 20.08 -14.31
C HIS A 543 -2.41 20.68 -12.93
N SER A 544 -3.42 20.77 -12.05
CA SER A 544 -3.36 21.58 -10.83
C SER A 544 -3.31 20.74 -9.56
N ASN A 545 -2.71 21.30 -8.51
CA ASN A 545 -2.74 20.74 -7.15
C ASN A 545 -4.16 20.70 -6.54
N ILE A 546 -5.17 21.29 -7.19
CA ILE A 546 -6.56 21.30 -6.69
C ILE A 546 -7.12 19.88 -6.65
N GLY A 547 -6.89 19.07 -7.68
CA GLY A 547 -7.35 17.68 -7.73
C GLY A 547 -6.74 16.78 -6.66
N SER A 548 -5.58 17.15 -6.11
CA SER A 548 -4.93 16.39 -5.05
C SER A 548 -5.57 16.55 -3.66
N LYS A 549 -6.51 17.48 -3.48
CA LYS A 549 -7.06 17.86 -2.16
C LYS A 549 -8.56 17.62 -2.07
N MET A 550 -9.05 17.29 -0.88
CA MET A 550 -10.46 17.48 -0.55
C MET A 550 -10.75 18.95 -0.27
N TRP A 551 -11.95 19.37 -0.65
CA TRP A 551 -12.45 20.73 -0.53
C TRP A 551 -13.76 20.75 0.23
N LYS A 552 -14.00 21.81 0.99
CA LYS A 552 -15.22 22.02 1.75
C LYS A 552 -16.00 23.21 1.18
N ASN A 553 -17.32 23.05 1.13
CA ASN A 553 -18.32 23.95 0.55
C ASN A 553 -18.23 24.13 -0.96
N GLU A 554 -17.13 24.71 -1.46
CA GLU A 554 -16.97 25.06 -2.86
C GLU A 554 -15.58 24.70 -3.38
N LEU A 555 -15.51 24.27 -4.63
CA LEU A 555 -14.24 24.07 -5.33
C LEU A 555 -13.67 25.43 -5.76
N PRO A 556 -12.34 25.64 -5.66
CA PRO A 556 -11.72 26.80 -6.27
C PRO A 556 -12.02 26.83 -7.77
N PRO A 557 -12.24 28.01 -8.38
CA PRO A 557 -12.44 28.16 -9.83
C PRO A 557 -11.36 27.51 -10.70
N GLN A 558 -11.72 27.13 -11.94
CA GLN A 558 -10.83 26.42 -12.88
C GLN A 558 -9.58 27.21 -13.25
N ASP A 559 -9.68 28.53 -13.29
CA ASP A 559 -8.60 29.47 -13.62
C ASP A 559 -7.65 29.75 -12.45
N ILE A 560 -7.94 29.20 -11.27
CA ILE A 560 -7.10 29.32 -10.08
C ILE A 560 -6.20 28.08 -9.94
N ILE A 561 -4.95 28.34 -9.58
CA ILE A 561 -3.93 27.34 -9.27
C ILE A 561 -3.72 27.35 -7.76
N ALA A 562 -3.85 26.19 -7.12
CA ALA A 562 -3.44 26.04 -5.73
C ALA A 562 -1.92 25.88 -5.66
N GLY A 563 -1.23 26.78 -4.95
CA GLY A 563 0.19 26.62 -4.66
C GLY A 563 0.45 25.45 -3.70
N GLU A 564 1.72 25.20 -3.39
CA GLU A 564 2.06 24.22 -2.37
C GLU A 564 1.39 24.54 -1.04
N VAL A 565 0.96 23.49 -0.34
CA VAL A 565 0.49 23.60 1.03
C VAL A 565 1.69 23.45 1.97
N SER A 566 1.71 24.20 3.05
CA SER A 566 2.63 23.89 4.16
C SER A 566 1.83 23.40 5.33
N LEU A 567 2.36 22.37 5.96
CA LEU A 567 1.80 21.70 7.11
C LEU A 567 2.70 21.96 8.30
N VAL A 568 2.11 21.90 9.47
CA VAL A 568 2.85 21.91 10.73
C VAL A 568 3.74 20.66 10.82
N GLN A 569 5.05 20.86 10.83
CA GLN A 569 6.06 19.79 10.79
C GLN A 569 6.29 19.17 12.18
N PHE A 570 5.46 18.20 12.58
CA PHE A 570 5.93 17.21 13.57
C PHE A 570 5.51 15.78 13.18
N THR A 571 6.04 15.32 12.06
CA THR A 571 6.47 13.93 11.91
C THR A 571 7.60 13.86 10.89
N PRO A 572 8.86 13.59 11.29
CA PRO A 572 10.05 13.69 10.42
C PRO A 572 10.13 12.64 9.30
N SER A 573 9.02 12.02 8.89
CA SER A 573 8.99 10.88 7.97
C SER A 573 7.79 10.85 7.02
N LEU A 574 6.98 11.92 6.94
CA LEU A 574 5.75 11.90 6.13
C LEU A 574 5.82 12.87 4.94
N PRO A 575 5.45 12.43 3.72
CA PRO A 575 4.81 13.32 2.75
C PRO A 575 3.45 13.83 3.27
N VAL A 576 3.09 15.04 2.81
CA VAL A 576 1.84 15.78 3.01
C VAL A 576 0.61 14.87 3.21
N PRO A 577 -0.20 15.00 4.29
CA PRO A 577 -1.50 14.35 4.36
C PRO A 577 -2.39 14.97 3.27
N THR A 578 -2.65 14.22 2.20
CA THR A 578 -3.55 14.72 1.14
C THR A 578 -5.03 14.59 1.48
N ASP A 579 -5.46 13.71 2.39
CA ASP A 579 -6.91 13.49 2.60
C ASP A 579 -7.23 12.80 3.95
N PRO A 580 -7.44 13.53 5.05
CA PRO A 580 -8.84 13.51 5.45
C PRO A 580 -9.43 14.88 5.75
N VAL A 581 -8.61 15.92 5.91
CA VAL A 581 -9.12 17.24 6.27
C VAL A 581 -9.44 18.05 5.02
N ALA A 582 -10.72 18.37 4.86
CA ALA A 582 -11.20 19.12 3.72
C ALA A 582 -10.78 20.59 3.82
N MET A 583 -10.17 21.11 2.74
CA MET A 583 -9.67 22.48 2.65
C MET A 583 -10.81 23.44 2.35
N GLU A 584 -10.83 24.61 3.00
CA GLU A 584 -11.72 25.72 2.60
C GLU A 584 -10.92 26.74 1.79
N ALA A 585 -11.49 27.18 0.67
CA ALA A 585 -10.89 28.18 -0.22
C ALA A 585 -11.53 29.55 -0.02
N LEU A 586 -10.72 30.57 0.30
CA LEU A 586 -11.13 31.97 0.28
C LEU A 586 -10.53 32.66 -0.94
N VAL A 587 -11.31 32.66 -2.03
CA VAL A 587 -10.97 33.36 -3.26
C VAL A 587 -11.31 34.85 -3.12
N PHE A 588 -10.29 35.69 -3.17
CA PHE A 588 -10.39 37.15 -3.04
C PHE A 588 -11.10 37.76 -4.25
N GLY A 589 -10.80 37.30 -5.46
CA GLY A 589 -11.45 37.74 -6.68
C GLY A 589 -10.88 37.09 -7.93
N LYS A 590 -11.72 36.83 -8.93
CA LYS A 590 -11.37 36.16 -10.19
C LYS A 590 -10.69 37.11 -11.19
N ASP A 591 -11.13 38.36 -11.21
CA ASP A 591 -10.60 39.40 -12.09
C ASP A 591 -10.16 40.63 -11.29
N GLU A 592 -9.64 41.64 -11.99
CA GLU A 592 -9.15 42.87 -11.36
C GLU A 592 -10.27 43.74 -10.79
N SER A 593 -11.47 43.68 -11.36
CA SER A 593 -12.62 44.42 -10.85
C SER A 593 -13.05 43.86 -9.50
N GLU A 594 -13.04 42.54 -9.35
CA GLU A 594 -13.33 41.89 -8.07
C GLU A 594 -12.27 42.19 -7.00
N LEU A 595 -10.98 42.21 -7.38
CA LEU A 595 -9.91 42.59 -6.44
C LEU A 595 -9.99 44.06 -6.04
N ALA A 596 -10.34 44.96 -6.97
CA ALA A 596 -10.54 46.37 -6.70
C ALA A 596 -11.71 46.64 -5.74
N ALA A 597 -12.67 45.72 -5.64
CA ALA A 597 -13.78 45.84 -4.71
C ALA A 597 -13.40 45.51 -3.26
N ILE A 598 -12.22 44.96 -2.98
CA ILE A 598 -11.79 44.60 -1.63
C ILE A 598 -11.61 45.87 -0.77
N THR A 599 -12.26 45.89 0.39
CA THR A 599 -12.23 47.03 1.32
C THR A 599 -11.57 46.71 2.66
N GLU A 600 -11.53 45.44 3.05
CA GLU A 600 -10.98 45.00 4.34
C GLU A 600 -10.71 43.50 4.35
N ILE A 601 -9.63 43.11 5.03
CA ILE A 601 -9.37 41.73 5.45
C ILE A 601 -9.36 41.67 6.99
N ILE A 602 -10.00 40.63 7.52
CA ILE A 602 -10.29 40.45 8.94
C ILE A 602 -9.95 39.00 9.31
N GLY A 603 -9.39 38.78 10.49
CA GLY A 603 -9.31 37.45 11.09
C GLY A 603 -9.15 37.52 12.60
N ASP A 604 -9.32 36.39 13.27
CA ASP A 604 -9.11 36.31 14.73
C ASP A 604 -7.65 35.92 15.07
N THR A 605 -7.27 36.16 16.32
CA THR A 605 -5.92 35.89 16.84
C THR A 605 -5.66 34.40 17.11
N GLN A 606 -6.67 33.54 17.01
CA GLN A 606 -6.56 32.09 17.14
C GLN A 606 -6.56 31.39 15.77
N LEU A 607 -6.61 32.14 14.67
CA LEU A 607 -6.67 31.65 13.29
C LEU A 607 -7.90 30.74 13.03
N GLN A 608 -9.02 30.95 13.71
CA GLN A 608 -10.24 30.15 13.56
C GLN A 608 -11.21 30.66 12.47
N GLY A 609 -10.91 31.81 11.87
CA GLY A 609 -11.69 32.40 10.80
C GLY A 609 -10.96 33.53 10.09
N ILE A 610 -11.12 33.56 8.76
CA ILE A 610 -10.60 34.63 7.90
C ILE A 610 -11.75 35.14 7.04
N LYS A 611 -11.88 36.46 6.92
CA LYS A 611 -12.97 37.14 6.23
C LYS A 611 -12.48 38.29 5.37
N ILE A 612 -13.05 38.41 4.17
CA ILE A 612 -12.87 39.57 3.28
C ILE A 612 -14.19 40.29 3.08
N ARG A 613 -14.13 41.62 3.16
CA ARG A 613 -15.24 42.51 2.82
C ARG A 613 -15.01 43.19 1.49
N TYR A 614 -16.11 43.40 0.79
CA TYR A 614 -16.14 44.03 -0.52
C TYR A 614 -17.06 45.25 -0.50
N SER A 615 -16.82 46.19 -1.41
CA SER A 615 -17.69 47.35 -1.60
C SER A 615 -18.98 47.03 -2.36
N ASP A 616 -18.97 45.98 -3.17
CA ASP A 616 -20.00 45.69 -4.19
C ASP A 616 -20.78 44.38 -3.95
N ARG A 617 -20.36 43.56 -2.98
CA ARG A 617 -20.92 42.22 -2.74
C ARG A 617 -20.84 41.81 -1.27
N PRO A 618 -21.57 40.75 -0.86
CA PRO A 618 -21.49 40.21 0.50
C PRO A 618 -20.06 39.76 0.86
N PRO A 619 -19.68 39.84 2.14
CA PRO A 619 -18.38 39.34 2.60
C PRO A 619 -18.27 37.83 2.39
N LYS A 620 -17.04 37.37 2.15
CA LYS A 620 -16.69 35.94 2.09
C LYS A 620 -15.82 35.58 3.29
N SER A 621 -15.98 34.36 3.79
CA SER A 621 -15.19 33.89 4.93
C SER A 621 -15.01 32.39 4.93
N ILE A 622 -13.93 31.94 5.55
CA ILE A 622 -13.59 30.53 5.78
C ILE A 622 -13.25 30.31 7.25
N GLY A 623 -13.34 29.06 7.70
CA GLY A 623 -13.03 28.63 9.06
C GLY A 623 -14.27 28.44 9.96
N PRO A 624 -14.16 27.63 11.02
CA PRO A 624 -15.31 27.22 11.84
C PRO A 624 -16.01 28.37 12.57
N HIS A 625 -15.30 29.44 12.92
CA HIS A 625 -15.87 30.60 13.59
C HIS A 625 -16.15 31.78 12.64
N SER A 626 -16.13 31.54 11.32
CA SER A 626 -16.35 32.57 10.30
C SER A 626 -17.66 33.37 10.46
N GLY A 627 -18.71 32.73 11.01
CA GLY A 627 -19.99 33.36 11.34
C GLY A 627 -19.96 34.25 12.60
N SER A 628 -19.16 33.88 13.61
CA SER A 628 -19.10 34.53 14.95
C SER A 628 -17.78 35.26 15.23
N LEU A 629 -17.04 35.67 14.20
CA LEU A 629 -15.85 36.56 14.26
C LEU A 629 -16.06 37.89 15.04
N LEU A 630 -17.25 38.13 15.59
CA LEU A 630 -17.58 39.22 16.50
C LEU A 630 -17.26 38.90 17.98
N ASP A 631 -17.13 37.62 18.35
CA ASP A 631 -16.93 37.19 19.75
C ASP A 631 -15.44 36.99 20.11
N SER A 632 -14.58 36.78 19.11
CA SER A 632 -13.11 36.70 19.26
C SER A 632 -12.50 38.01 18.78
N GLN A 633 -11.86 38.81 19.65
CA GLN A 633 -11.30 40.14 19.35
C GLN A 633 -10.61 40.19 17.97
N PRO A 634 -11.29 40.67 16.91
CA PRO A 634 -10.81 40.46 15.56
C PRO A 634 -9.77 41.52 15.21
N GLN A 635 -8.73 41.10 14.49
CA GLN A 635 -7.75 42.01 13.90
C GLN A 635 -8.12 42.23 12.43
N SER A 636 -8.04 43.48 11.97
CA SER A 636 -8.33 43.83 10.59
C SER A 636 -7.41 44.91 10.04
N ILE A 637 -7.30 44.95 8.71
CA ILE A 637 -6.69 46.05 7.99
C ILE A 637 -7.63 46.48 6.85
N LYS A 638 -7.87 47.79 6.74
CA LYS A 638 -8.64 48.38 5.63
C LYS A 638 -7.79 48.38 4.37
N ILE A 639 -8.30 47.84 3.27
CA ILE A 639 -7.63 47.76 1.97
C ILE A 639 -8.26 48.81 1.04
N ASP A 640 -7.43 49.65 0.42
CA ASP A 640 -7.87 50.60 -0.60
C ASP A 640 -7.90 49.94 -2.00
N GLY A 641 -8.81 48.98 -2.19
CA GLY A 641 -8.92 48.22 -3.44
C GLY A 641 -9.16 49.11 -4.66
N GLN A 642 -10.06 50.10 -4.55
CA GLN A 642 -10.35 51.02 -5.66
C GLN A 642 -9.16 51.91 -5.99
N GLY A 643 -8.35 52.30 -4.99
CA GLY A 643 -7.09 53.02 -5.19
C GLY A 643 -5.91 52.16 -5.62
N GLY A 644 -6.12 50.88 -5.97
CA GLY A 644 -5.09 49.99 -6.50
C GLY A 644 -4.27 49.23 -5.44
N GLU A 645 -4.68 49.24 -4.17
CA GLU A 645 -4.05 48.39 -3.16
C GLU A 645 -4.46 46.91 -3.33
N ARG A 646 -3.48 46.00 -3.41
CA ARG A 646 -3.68 44.57 -3.61
C ARG A 646 -2.94 43.77 -2.55
N ILE A 647 -3.51 42.64 -2.13
CA ILE A 647 -2.81 41.65 -1.32
C ILE A 647 -1.92 40.85 -2.29
N ILE A 648 -0.61 40.90 -2.09
CA ILE A 648 0.38 40.36 -3.04
C ILE A 648 1.16 39.17 -2.50
N ALA A 649 1.22 39.01 -1.18
CA ALA A 649 1.91 37.89 -0.58
C ALA A 649 1.22 37.40 0.69
N LEU A 650 1.43 36.12 0.96
CA LEU A 650 1.02 35.41 2.15
C LEU A 650 2.27 34.80 2.79
N GLU A 651 2.43 34.94 4.09
CA GLU A 651 3.53 34.35 4.85
C GLU A 651 2.96 33.56 6.03
N GLY A 652 3.32 32.29 6.13
CA GLY A 652 3.02 31.45 7.29
C GLY A 652 4.22 31.40 8.24
N VAL A 653 3.97 31.64 9.52
CA VAL A 653 4.97 31.55 10.60
C VAL A 653 4.71 30.27 11.38
N PHE A 654 5.62 29.32 11.28
CA PHE A 654 5.45 27.98 11.87
C PHE A 654 6.29 27.84 13.15
N GLY A 655 5.63 27.40 14.21
CA GLY A 655 6.26 26.96 15.45
C GLY A 655 6.66 25.48 15.39
N ILE A 656 7.04 24.92 16.55
CA ILE A 656 7.37 23.50 16.70
C ILE A 656 6.13 22.62 16.44
N GLU A 657 4.99 23.01 16.98
CA GLU A 657 3.80 22.14 17.08
C GLU A 657 2.57 22.68 16.35
N TRP A 658 2.60 23.92 15.83
CA TRP A 658 1.43 24.62 15.26
C TRP A 658 1.84 25.73 14.28
N LEU A 659 0.90 26.17 13.43
CA LEU A 659 1.01 27.45 12.73
C LEU A 659 0.76 28.56 13.76
N ASN A 660 1.79 29.35 14.02
CA ASN A 660 1.79 30.37 15.07
C ASN A 660 1.11 31.66 14.60
N ALA A 661 1.40 32.08 13.37
CA ALA A 661 0.86 33.29 12.79
C ALA A 661 0.73 33.23 11.26
N LEU A 662 -0.18 34.04 10.72
CA LEU A 662 -0.39 34.24 9.30
C LEU A 662 -0.28 35.72 8.97
N ARG A 663 0.57 36.08 8.01
CA ARG A 663 0.79 37.46 7.61
C ARG A 663 0.36 37.68 6.16
N PHE A 664 -0.54 38.64 5.97
CA PHE A 664 -0.95 39.15 4.66
C PHE A 664 -0.17 40.43 4.34
N VAL A 665 0.42 40.52 3.16
CA VAL A 665 1.21 41.69 2.73
C VAL A 665 0.59 42.33 1.50
N THR A 666 0.51 43.67 1.48
CA THR A 666 -0.02 44.45 0.36
C THR A 666 1.08 45.09 -0.48
N ASN A 667 0.76 45.45 -1.73
CA ASN A 667 1.66 46.21 -2.62
C ASN A 667 1.98 47.64 -2.13
N ARG A 668 1.34 48.09 -1.05
CA ARG A 668 1.67 49.34 -0.34
C ARG A 668 2.56 49.09 0.89
N ASN A 669 3.17 47.92 0.98
CA ASN A 669 4.02 47.47 2.08
C ASN A 669 3.34 47.55 3.46
N ARG A 670 2.03 47.35 3.50
CA ARG A 670 1.29 47.17 4.75
C ARG A 670 1.05 45.70 4.99
N SER A 671 0.95 45.30 6.25
CA SER A 671 0.66 43.91 6.58
C SER A 671 -0.31 43.77 7.74
N LEU A 672 -1.13 42.73 7.67
CA LEU A 672 -1.92 42.21 8.78
C LEU A 672 -1.28 40.91 9.24
N VAL A 673 -0.93 40.82 10.52
CA VAL A 673 -0.45 39.58 11.14
C VAL A 673 -1.59 39.08 12.02
N LEU A 674 -2.03 37.85 11.80
CA LEU A 674 -3.01 37.14 12.62
C LEU A 674 -2.27 36.05 13.41
N GLY A 675 -2.59 35.83 14.68
CA GLY A 675 -1.93 34.82 15.51
C GLY A 675 -0.88 35.40 16.48
N HIS A 676 -0.08 34.50 17.07
CA HIS A 676 0.95 34.85 18.06
C HIS A 676 2.34 34.64 17.47
N ASN A 677 3.18 35.67 17.47
CA ASN A 677 4.56 35.59 17.00
C ASN A 677 5.51 35.05 18.08
N HIS A 678 5.27 33.84 18.59
CA HIS A 678 6.25 33.13 19.43
C HIS A 678 7.35 32.50 18.56
N ILE A 679 8.55 32.35 19.13
CA ILE A 679 9.81 31.83 18.55
C ILE A 679 9.56 31.03 17.26
N ALA A 680 9.69 31.70 16.11
CA ALA A 680 9.50 31.09 14.80
C ALA A 680 10.69 30.15 14.51
N MET A 681 10.41 28.89 14.17
CA MET A 681 11.44 27.99 13.65
C MET A 681 11.61 28.16 12.15
N GLN A 682 10.52 28.45 11.44
CA GLN A 682 10.53 28.62 10.00
C GLN A 682 9.44 29.61 9.56
N ASN A 683 9.82 30.55 8.71
CA ASN A 683 8.87 31.34 7.92
C ASN A 683 8.82 30.75 6.51
N LYS A 684 7.61 30.58 5.98
CA LYS A 684 7.42 30.22 4.58
C LYS A 684 6.60 31.29 3.89
N LEU A 685 7.26 31.99 2.97
CA LEU A 685 6.61 32.90 2.04
C LEU A 685 5.94 32.09 0.94
N TYR A 686 4.73 32.48 0.57
CA TYR A 686 4.03 31.99 -0.61
C TYR A 686 4.00 33.11 -1.66
N PRO A 687 5.14 33.44 -2.28
CA PRO A 687 5.15 34.45 -3.31
C PRO A 687 4.41 33.90 -4.54
N PRO A 688 3.67 34.73 -5.27
CA PRO A 688 3.25 34.35 -6.61
C PRO A 688 4.50 34.05 -7.46
N GLY A 689 4.46 32.96 -8.24
CA GLY A 689 5.49 32.68 -9.24
C GLY A 689 5.59 33.80 -10.28
N GLU A 690 6.66 33.81 -11.08
CA GLU A 690 6.85 34.81 -12.12
C GLU A 690 5.62 34.89 -13.05
N GLY A 691 5.03 36.09 -13.18
CA GLY A 691 3.80 36.29 -13.95
C GLY A 691 2.52 35.74 -13.31
N MET A 692 2.50 35.43 -12.02
CA MET A 692 1.30 35.05 -11.27
C MET A 692 0.83 36.16 -10.33
N VAL A 693 -0.44 36.11 -9.92
CA VAL A 693 -1.05 37.03 -8.96
C VAL A 693 -1.72 36.22 -7.86
N LEU A 694 -1.51 36.62 -6.60
CA LEU A 694 -2.22 36.03 -5.46
C LEU A 694 -3.72 36.38 -5.55
N ARG A 695 -4.56 35.36 -5.63
CA ARG A 695 -6.03 35.46 -5.75
C ARG A 695 -6.77 34.95 -4.54
N GLY A 696 -6.08 34.39 -3.55
CA GLY A 696 -6.73 33.89 -2.35
C GLY A 696 -5.81 33.13 -1.42
N VAL A 697 -6.42 32.61 -0.37
CA VAL A 697 -5.81 31.70 0.59
C VAL A 697 -6.71 30.48 0.72
N TYR A 698 -6.11 29.32 0.95
CA TYR A 698 -6.85 28.12 1.36
C TYR A 698 -6.17 27.48 2.55
N GLY A 699 -6.92 26.69 3.30
CA GLY A 699 -6.38 25.93 4.41
C GLY A 699 -7.38 25.01 5.05
N ALA A 700 -6.93 24.29 6.07
CA ALA A 700 -7.70 23.28 6.77
C ALA A 700 -7.68 23.51 8.28
N TRP A 701 -8.81 23.21 8.92
CA TRP A 701 -8.96 23.23 10.37
C TRP A 701 -9.24 21.83 10.87
N ALA A 702 -8.61 21.45 11.98
CA ALA A 702 -8.90 20.20 12.67
C ALA A 702 -9.34 20.48 14.11
N GLU A 703 -10.30 19.68 14.57
CA GLU A 703 -10.62 19.58 15.99
C GLU A 703 -9.62 18.63 16.66
N THR A 704 -9.04 19.09 17.76
CA THR A 704 -8.16 18.27 18.58
C THR A 704 -8.97 17.44 19.59
N MET A 705 -8.32 16.46 20.22
CA MET A 705 -8.92 15.68 21.33
C MET A 705 -9.37 16.55 22.52
N TYR A 706 -8.93 17.81 22.58
CA TYR A 706 -9.30 18.77 23.62
C TYR A 706 -10.37 19.77 23.15
N GLU A 707 -11.05 19.50 22.04
CA GLU A 707 -12.07 20.37 21.42
C GLU A 707 -11.53 21.76 21.00
N GLU A 708 -10.20 21.93 20.94
CA GLU A 708 -9.58 23.12 20.36
C GLU A 708 -9.49 22.95 18.85
N VAL A 709 -9.90 23.98 18.11
CA VAL A 709 -9.75 24.03 16.65
C VAL A 709 -8.39 24.60 16.29
N LEU A 710 -7.61 23.84 15.54
CA LEU A 710 -6.30 24.25 15.04
C LEU A 710 -6.29 24.49 13.53
N PHE A 711 -5.56 25.52 13.11
CA PHE A 711 -5.30 25.79 11.71
C PHE A 711 -4.04 25.01 11.25
N GLU A 712 -4.24 23.83 10.68
CA GLU A 712 -3.20 22.83 10.44
C GLU A 712 -2.43 23.02 9.12
N ALA A 713 -3.07 23.61 8.13
CA ALA A 713 -2.54 23.70 6.78
C ALA A 713 -2.93 25.02 6.13
N VAL A 714 -1.97 25.62 5.42
CA VAL A 714 -2.21 26.86 4.68
C VAL A 714 -1.45 26.87 3.35
N GLY A 715 -2.08 27.44 2.33
CA GLY A 715 -1.49 27.68 1.02
C GLY A 715 -2.12 28.87 0.29
N GLY A 716 -1.39 29.41 -0.69
CA GLY A 716 -1.86 30.49 -1.56
C GLY A 716 -2.65 29.96 -2.76
N LEU A 717 -3.64 30.73 -3.21
CA LEU A 717 -4.36 30.54 -4.47
C LEU A 717 -3.87 31.58 -5.48
N PHE A 718 -3.54 31.17 -6.69
CA PHE A 718 -2.89 32.02 -7.69
C PHE A 718 -3.61 31.97 -9.04
N SER A 719 -3.43 33.00 -9.86
CA SER A 719 -3.82 32.98 -11.29
C SER A 719 -2.68 33.53 -12.14
N LEU A 720 -2.68 33.25 -13.44
CA LEU A 720 -1.80 33.95 -14.39
C LEU A 720 -2.15 35.45 -14.40
N ALA A 721 -1.13 36.30 -14.51
CA ALA A 721 -1.28 37.74 -14.63
C ALA A 721 -1.89 38.07 -16.01
N SER A 722 -2.97 38.84 -16.00
CA SER A 722 -3.55 39.38 -17.23
C SER A 722 -2.65 40.51 -17.79
N PRO A 723 -2.61 40.78 -19.11
CA PRO A 723 -1.78 41.85 -19.69
C PRO A 723 -2.05 43.27 -19.15
N GLN A 724 -3.09 43.44 -18.33
CA GLN A 724 -3.46 44.70 -17.68
C GLN A 724 -2.72 44.96 -16.36
N PHE A 725 -1.88 44.04 -15.89
CA PHE A 725 -1.07 44.24 -14.70
C PHE A 725 0.27 44.91 -15.07
N PRO A 726 0.59 46.09 -14.53
CA PRO A 726 1.97 46.57 -14.58
C PRO A 726 2.85 45.56 -13.82
N SER A 727 4.05 45.29 -14.34
CA SER A 727 5.05 44.47 -13.67
C SER A 727 5.25 44.99 -12.26
N LEU A 728 4.75 44.25 -11.27
CA LEU A 728 5.09 44.49 -9.88
C LEU A 728 6.50 43.93 -9.72
N ASP A 729 7.50 44.82 -9.67
CA ASP A 729 8.79 44.48 -9.11
C ASP A 729 8.53 44.01 -7.68
N VAL A 730 8.43 42.69 -7.50
CA VAL A 730 8.45 42.07 -6.19
C VAL A 730 9.88 42.22 -5.71
N HIS A 731 10.19 43.35 -5.09
CA HIS A 731 11.31 43.38 -4.17
C HIS A 731 11.05 42.28 -3.15
N GLU A 732 11.95 41.29 -3.06
CA GLU A 732 11.96 40.37 -1.92
C GLU A 732 11.77 41.23 -0.67
N PRO A 733 10.70 41.03 0.11
CA PRO A 733 10.57 41.73 1.37
C PRO A 733 11.83 41.39 2.16
N GLU A 734 12.60 42.40 2.57
CA GLU A 734 13.76 42.18 3.44
C GLU A 734 13.32 41.25 4.57
N VAL A 735 13.96 40.08 4.64
CA VAL A 735 13.87 39.20 5.80
C VAL A 735 14.53 39.98 6.93
N LEU A 736 13.76 40.85 7.58
CA LEU A 736 14.19 41.54 8.77
C LEU A 736 14.36 40.45 9.82
N GLY A 737 15.62 40.05 10.05
CA GLY A 737 16.01 39.37 11.26
C GLY A 737 15.65 40.30 12.42
N PHE A 738 14.49 40.09 13.03
CA PHE A 738 14.07 40.87 14.17
C PHE A 738 14.94 40.47 15.36
N GLY A 739 15.84 41.39 15.73
CA GLY A 739 16.62 41.30 16.95
C GLY A 739 15.71 41.21 18.16
N LEU A 740 16.06 40.29 19.05
CA LEU A 740 15.53 40.19 20.40
C LEU A 740 15.87 41.49 21.14
N ASP A 741 14.87 42.33 21.42
CA ASP A 741 14.97 43.33 22.47
C ASP A 741 13.58 43.53 23.10
N GLY A 742 13.48 43.18 24.39
CA GLY A 742 12.37 43.53 25.30
C GLY A 742 11.66 42.35 25.93
#